data_AF-A0A428QWB2-F1
#
_entry.id   AF-A0A428QWB2-F1
#
_cell.length_a   1.000
_cell.length_b   1.000
_cell.length_c   1.000
_cell.angle_alpha   90.00
_cell.angle_beta   90.00
_cell.angle_gamma   90.00
#
_symmetry.space_group_name_H-M   'P 1'
#
loop_
_entity.id
_entity.type
_entity.pdbx_description
1 polymer ?
#
loop_
_entity_poly.entity_id
_entity_poly.type
_entity_poly.pdbx_seq_one_letter_code
_entity_poly.pdbx_strand_id
1 'polypeptide(L)'
;MGTDPANSTVTAMAEAEHGGQEQPWKAPKRKPVPGKGFGKTRRGCFNCKRRRVKCSECRPECQGCRRLGMHCVYPATTLPPVRHSIAPTTPRVNLSLDHLRFFHHFLLEAYPPHPYASSPVWQDVATLSHEYDFLASSLLALGAQHLTLFSKADYSVQALDLRVSAINGLNHALSRPCRTAAEADARYAAVIALTFQSSYMPDGMMDFLAMMRGWMLIQTTLVADHAKSMFCTFTRESFVGSMEKHIENQDRPGDETVIQDCLASLKTIEPLCQSHSERQYLSMLERLARLSVISPRDAFLEMVPCYALTNKMTEDEYSSFTDPSNHVAQVLLAHFLMLDNILETCFSGATTRHFAFSRGITQAWVNNIAITLPKSFQRHMIWPLGLARTVGSPRLTTNTTMSTQTVFQATSTSSSASPTCTTAIPDKYGYVPPNSCNANYGFYPQWEDNAAFAVAFGLSTVAHLVQAIILKKSFCWVIIMGALWECVCFILRALGARDQQESTYMIVSTLLLLLAPLWINAFAYMTVARLVHFLHPRRRLAGLSASWLAKCFVTVDVICFIIQAAGGAMLADQNNSDTADLGRKVYMAGVGVQLACVLVFLTIHALFHREVSQNARTGKLRARSMWIIWLLWVIYVVLGLIVVRIIFRLVEFSQGVSSSNVILRHEEFQLYLDALPMLIAVVVLNVVHPGMVLQGPESSFPPIKSKWWHGRSVAFETLELSSNERS
;
A
#
# COMPACT_ATOMS: atom_id res chain seq x y z
N MET A 1 -53.58 -80.45 -28.03
CA MET A 1 -53.85 -79.41 -29.04
C MET A 1 -52.56 -78.62 -29.19
N GLY A 2 -51.52 -79.10 -29.88
CA GLY A 2 -51.43 -79.55 -31.28
C GLY A 2 -50.82 -78.37 -32.07
N THR A 3 -49.63 -78.41 -32.65
CA THR A 3 -48.59 -79.43 -32.88
C THR A 3 -47.29 -78.69 -33.25
N ASP A 4 -46.16 -79.08 -32.63
CA ASP A 4 -44.77 -79.28 -33.14
C ASP A 4 -44.35 -78.92 -34.60
N PRO A 5 -43.05 -78.93 -34.98
CA PRO A 5 -41.79 -78.78 -34.21
C PRO A 5 -40.61 -78.09 -34.99
N ALA A 6 -39.44 -78.07 -34.34
CA ALA A 6 -38.09 -78.39 -34.86
C ALA A 6 -37.28 -77.47 -35.83
N ASN A 7 -36.04 -77.24 -35.36
CA ASN A 7 -34.75 -77.53 -36.00
C ASN A 7 -33.87 -76.44 -36.66
N SER A 8 -32.60 -76.59 -36.26
CA SER A 8 -31.32 -75.99 -36.59
C SER A 8 -30.70 -76.43 -37.92
N THR A 9 -29.76 -75.65 -38.45
CA THR A 9 -28.59 -76.08 -39.27
C THR A 9 -27.52 -74.97 -39.23
N VAL A 10 -26.30 -75.16 -38.68
CA VAL A 10 -25.09 -75.94 -39.09
C VAL A 10 -24.39 -75.33 -40.34
N THR A 11 -23.32 -74.54 -40.15
CA THR A 11 -21.86 -74.87 -40.19
C THR A 11 -21.25 -74.90 -41.61
N ALA A 12 -20.18 -74.12 -41.81
CA ALA A 12 -19.35 -74.14 -43.02
C ALA A 12 -18.19 -75.15 -42.87
N MET A 13 -17.86 -75.81 -43.99
CA MET A 13 -16.60 -76.52 -44.23
C MET A 13 -15.60 -75.61 -44.97
N ALA A 14 -14.33 -76.01 -44.90
CA ALA A 14 -13.11 -75.25 -45.16
C ALA A 14 -12.57 -75.36 -46.61
N GLU A 15 -11.40 -74.70 -46.79
CA GLU A 15 -10.38 -74.86 -47.85
C GLU A 15 -10.69 -74.18 -49.20
N ALA A 16 -9.75 -73.76 -50.05
CA ALA A 16 -8.37 -73.26 -50.01
C ALA A 16 -8.07 -72.78 -51.46
N GLU A 17 -6.94 -72.09 -51.67
CA GLU A 17 -6.23 -71.90 -52.97
C GLU A 17 -6.52 -70.70 -53.91
N HIS A 18 -5.45 -70.43 -54.66
CA HIS A 18 -4.99 -69.23 -55.37
C HIS A 18 -5.59 -69.04 -56.78
N GLY A 19 -5.72 -67.76 -57.16
CA GLY A 19 -5.23 -67.19 -58.43
C GLY A 19 -6.03 -67.40 -59.72
N GLY A 20 -6.47 -66.30 -60.35
CA GLY A 20 -6.82 -66.26 -61.78
C GLY A 20 -7.98 -65.33 -62.14
N GLN A 21 -7.75 -64.40 -63.07
CA GLN A 21 -8.68 -63.36 -63.54
C GLN A 21 -9.84 -63.93 -64.39
N GLU A 22 -11.04 -63.36 -64.25
CA GLU A 22 -11.87 -62.82 -65.35
C GLU A 22 -13.13 -62.11 -64.79
N GLN A 23 -13.52 -60.98 -65.41
CA GLN A 23 -14.66 -60.15 -65.00
C GLN A 23 -15.98 -60.65 -65.61
N PRO A 24 -17.10 -60.47 -64.89
CA PRO A 24 -18.25 -59.84 -65.55
C PRO A 24 -18.97 -58.78 -64.69
N TRP A 25 -19.42 -57.73 -65.41
CA TRP A 25 -20.52 -56.79 -65.14
C TRP A 25 -20.91 -56.46 -63.68
N LYS A 26 -20.53 -55.25 -63.24
CA LYS A 26 -21.05 -54.61 -62.01
C LYS A 26 -22.28 -53.76 -62.31
N ALA A 27 -23.42 -54.13 -61.73
CA ALA A 27 -24.56 -53.25 -61.58
C ALA A 27 -24.19 -51.98 -60.76
N PRO A 28 -24.73 -50.80 -61.09
CA PRO A 28 -24.33 -49.56 -60.44
C PRO A 28 -24.82 -49.55 -58.99
N LYS A 29 -23.86 -49.61 -58.05
CA LYS A 29 -24.10 -49.35 -56.63
C LYS A 29 -24.70 -47.94 -56.50
N ARG A 30 -25.99 -47.86 -56.15
CA ARG A 30 -26.61 -46.62 -55.68
C ARG A 30 -25.83 -46.18 -54.44
N LYS A 31 -24.97 -45.19 -54.65
CA LYS A 31 -24.28 -44.47 -53.59
C LYS A 31 -25.36 -43.93 -52.64
N PRO A 32 -25.16 -43.99 -51.31
CA PRO A 32 -26.02 -43.24 -50.41
C PRO A 32 -25.95 -41.78 -50.87
N VAL A 33 -27.11 -41.24 -51.25
CA VAL A 33 -27.26 -39.84 -51.64
C VAL A 33 -26.54 -39.02 -50.57
N PRO A 34 -25.53 -38.21 -50.93
CA PRO A 34 -24.86 -37.34 -49.98
C PRO A 34 -25.90 -36.34 -49.48
N GLY A 35 -26.53 -36.67 -48.35
CA GLY A 35 -27.39 -35.75 -47.65
C GLY A 35 -26.56 -34.50 -47.37
N LYS A 36 -27.04 -33.36 -47.90
CA LYS A 36 -26.53 -32.01 -47.64
C LYS A 36 -25.88 -31.96 -46.27
N GLY A 37 -24.57 -31.72 -46.23
CA GLY A 37 -23.83 -31.60 -44.99
C GLY A 37 -24.48 -30.54 -44.12
N PHE A 38 -25.24 -30.95 -43.10
CA PHE A 38 -25.76 -30.02 -42.13
C PHE A 38 -24.58 -29.37 -41.41
N GLY A 39 -24.63 -28.04 -41.28
CA GLY A 39 -23.60 -27.29 -40.55
C GLY A 39 -23.37 -27.91 -39.18
N LYS A 40 -22.11 -28.29 -38.90
CA LYS A 40 -21.73 -28.91 -37.64
C LYS A 40 -22.06 -27.93 -36.51
N THR A 41 -22.93 -28.34 -35.60
CA THR A 41 -23.24 -27.53 -34.43
C THR A 41 -22.03 -27.43 -33.51
N ARG A 42 -21.52 -26.21 -33.29
CA ARG A 42 -20.32 -25.98 -32.45
C ARG A 42 -20.55 -26.44 -31.01
N ARG A 43 -21.79 -26.38 -30.51
CA ARG A 43 -22.19 -26.71 -29.14
C ARG A 43 -22.74 -28.15 -28.95
N GLY A 44 -22.72 -28.98 -29.99
CA GLY A 44 -23.16 -30.38 -29.90
C GLY A 44 -22.30 -31.22 -28.94
N CYS A 45 -22.91 -32.24 -28.32
CA CYS A 45 -22.23 -33.18 -27.42
C CYS A 45 -21.16 -34.00 -28.16
N PHE A 46 -20.16 -34.50 -27.43
CA PHE A 46 -19.06 -35.28 -28.00
C PHE A 46 -19.53 -36.57 -28.69
N ASN A 47 -20.57 -37.22 -28.17
CA ASN A 47 -21.10 -38.45 -28.75
C ASN A 47 -21.73 -38.23 -30.13
N CYS A 48 -22.55 -37.19 -30.31
CA CYS A 48 -23.09 -36.85 -31.63
C CYS A 48 -21.99 -36.39 -32.60
N LYS A 49 -20.98 -35.64 -32.11
CA LYS A 49 -19.83 -35.22 -32.91
C LYS A 49 -18.99 -36.42 -33.39
N ARG A 50 -18.70 -37.39 -32.51
CA ARG A 50 -17.94 -38.61 -32.84
C ARG A 50 -18.66 -39.45 -33.88
N ARG A 51 -19.99 -39.53 -33.77
CA ARG A 51 -20.86 -40.25 -34.72
C ARG A 51 -21.14 -39.48 -36.02
N ARG A 52 -20.64 -38.25 -36.14
CA ARG A 52 -20.82 -37.36 -37.30
C ARG A 52 -22.30 -37.12 -37.67
N VAL A 53 -23.18 -37.03 -36.67
CA VAL A 53 -24.62 -36.73 -36.82
C VAL A 53 -24.99 -35.40 -36.13
N LYS A 54 -26.09 -34.76 -36.56
CA LYS A 54 -26.55 -33.49 -35.99
C LYS A 54 -27.04 -33.68 -34.55
N CYS A 55 -26.51 -32.87 -33.62
CA CYS A 55 -26.94 -32.85 -32.22
C CYS A 55 -28.13 -31.90 -32.03
N SER A 56 -29.12 -32.29 -31.22
CA SER A 56 -30.27 -31.42 -30.90
C SER A 56 -29.99 -30.41 -29.78
N GLU A 57 -28.85 -30.51 -29.11
CA GLU A 57 -28.35 -29.58 -28.07
C GLU A 57 -29.24 -29.40 -26.81
N CYS A 58 -30.33 -30.15 -26.69
CA CYS A 58 -31.16 -30.17 -25.49
C CYS A 58 -30.33 -30.61 -24.27
N ARG A 59 -30.46 -29.91 -23.14
CA ARG A 59 -29.87 -30.29 -21.85
C ARG A 59 -30.97 -30.84 -20.93
N PRO A 60 -30.70 -31.86 -20.10
CA PRO A 60 -29.39 -32.49 -19.85
C PRO A 60 -28.93 -33.50 -20.93
N GLU A 61 -29.83 -34.00 -21.77
CA GLU A 61 -29.52 -34.98 -22.83
C GLU A 61 -30.10 -34.59 -24.19
N CYS A 62 -29.34 -34.82 -25.27
CA CYS A 62 -29.84 -34.59 -26.62
C CYS A 62 -30.73 -35.75 -27.09
N GLN A 63 -31.71 -35.45 -27.94
CA GLN A 63 -32.69 -36.43 -28.44
C GLN A 63 -32.04 -37.59 -29.21
N GLY A 64 -30.90 -37.35 -29.85
CA GLY A 64 -30.17 -38.37 -30.60
C GLY A 64 -29.43 -39.37 -29.71
N CYS A 65 -28.94 -38.94 -28.56
CA CYS A 65 -28.29 -39.81 -27.58
C CYS A 65 -29.32 -40.55 -26.71
N ARG A 66 -30.43 -39.88 -26.33
CA ARG A 66 -31.55 -40.51 -25.61
C ARG A 66 -32.13 -41.70 -26.36
N ARG A 67 -32.38 -41.55 -27.67
CA ARG A 67 -32.94 -42.64 -28.52
C ARG A 67 -32.02 -43.86 -28.65
N LEU A 68 -30.74 -43.72 -28.33
CA LEU A 68 -29.74 -44.78 -28.46
C LEU A 68 -29.18 -45.22 -27.11
N GLY A 69 -29.81 -44.78 -26.01
CA GLY A 69 -29.41 -45.15 -24.66
C GLY A 69 -27.99 -44.68 -24.27
N MET A 70 -27.47 -43.62 -24.90
CA MET A 70 -26.11 -43.13 -24.63
C MET A 70 -26.14 -41.88 -23.76
N HIS A 71 -25.25 -41.82 -22.76
CA HIS A 71 -25.09 -40.63 -21.92
C HIS A 71 -24.46 -39.45 -22.71
N CYS A 72 -24.95 -38.23 -22.49
CA CYS A 72 -24.44 -37.03 -23.17
C CYS A 72 -23.27 -36.41 -22.42
N VAL A 73 -22.12 -36.26 -23.08
CA VAL A 73 -20.98 -35.48 -22.57
C VAL A 73 -20.82 -34.22 -23.41
N TYR A 74 -21.00 -33.05 -22.81
CA TYR A 74 -20.82 -31.76 -23.46
C TYR A 74 -19.43 -31.19 -23.11
N PRO A 75 -18.78 -30.44 -24.03
CA PRO A 75 -17.55 -29.73 -23.70
C PRO A 75 -17.80 -28.78 -22.52
N ALA A 76 -16.94 -28.86 -21.50
CA ALA A 76 -16.96 -27.94 -20.37
C ALA A 76 -16.86 -26.51 -20.90
N THR A 77 -17.75 -25.62 -20.45
CA THR A 77 -17.69 -24.21 -20.78
C THR A 77 -16.51 -23.60 -20.01
N THR A 78 -15.28 -23.80 -20.48
CA THR A 78 -14.19 -22.87 -20.19
C THR A 78 -14.59 -21.54 -20.83
N LEU A 79 -14.96 -20.56 -20.02
CA LEU A 79 -15.10 -19.17 -20.47
C LEU A 79 -13.75 -18.76 -21.10
N PRO A 80 -13.68 -18.48 -22.41
CA PRO A 80 -12.47 -17.95 -23.02
C PRO A 80 -12.36 -16.43 -22.72
N PRO A 81 -11.15 -15.87 -22.74
CA PRO A 81 -10.93 -14.44 -22.59
C PRO A 81 -11.64 -13.68 -23.70
N VAL A 82 -12.29 -12.57 -23.33
CA VAL A 82 -12.94 -11.66 -24.27
C VAL A 82 -11.88 -11.11 -25.23
N ARG A 83 -11.97 -11.51 -26.50
CA ARG A 83 -11.30 -10.78 -27.59
C ARG A 83 -11.94 -9.40 -27.68
N HIS A 84 -11.16 -8.37 -27.37
CA HIS A 84 -11.52 -7.01 -27.74
C HIS A 84 -11.55 -6.90 -29.26
N SER A 85 -12.74 -6.96 -29.83
CA SER A 85 -13.03 -6.19 -31.04
C SER A 85 -12.71 -4.73 -30.72
N ILE A 86 -11.97 -4.06 -31.60
CA ILE A 86 -11.88 -2.60 -31.61
C ILE A 86 -13.26 -2.11 -32.01
N ALA A 87 -14.15 -2.05 -31.02
CA ALA A 87 -15.33 -1.20 -31.03
C ALA A 87 -14.83 0.24 -30.81
N PRO A 88 -15.54 1.27 -31.32
CA PRO A 88 -15.22 2.65 -30.98
C PRO A 88 -15.11 2.74 -29.46
N THR A 89 -13.98 3.24 -28.97
CA THR A 89 -13.68 3.41 -27.55
C THR A 89 -14.68 4.37 -26.94
N THR A 90 -15.84 3.85 -26.54
CA THR A 90 -16.66 4.48 -25.54
C THR A 90 -15.94 4.29 -24.21
N PRO A 91 -15.66 5.37 -23.45
CA PRO A 91 -15.04 5.24 -22.14
C PRO A 91 -15.94 4.36 -21.27
N ARG A 92 -15.45 3.17 -20.90
CA ARG A 92 -16.12 2.35 -19.89
C ARG A 92 -15.87 3.01 -18.54
N VAL A 93 -16.92 3.59 -17.98
CA VAL A 93 -16.91 4.09 -16.61
C VAL A 93 -16.84 2.87 -15.68
N ASN A 94 -15.72 2.68 -14.99
CA ASN A 94 -15.58 1.66 -13.94
C ASN A 94 -16.16 2.24 -12.64
N LEU A 95 -17.45 2.04 -12.44
CA LEU A 95 -18.18 2.50 -11.25
C LEU A 95 -18.17 1.44 -10.16
N SER A 96 -17.64 1.76 -8.98
CA SER A 96 -17.69 0.88 -7.80
C SER A 96 -19.08 0.92 -7.17
N LEU A 97 -19.84 -0.17 -7.30
CA LEU A 97 -21.18 -0.28 -6.72
C LEU A 97 -21.15 -0.30 -5.18
N ASP A 98 -20.08 -0.82 -4.59
CA ASP A 98 -19.92 -0.83 -3.14
C ASP A 98 -19.72 0.59 -2.60
N HIS A 99 -18.96 1.45 -3.30
CA HIS A 99 -18.82 2.85 -2.91
C HIS A 99 -20.17 3.57 -2.97
N LEU A 100 -20.97 3.34 -4.02
CA LEU A 100 -22.33 3.91 -4.09
C LEU A 100 -23.20 3.43 -2.93
N ARG A 101 -23.08 2.16 -2.54
CA ARG A 101 -23.81 1.60 -1.41
C ARG A 101 -23.38 2.21 -0.08
N PHE A 102 -22.08 2.38 0.15
CA PHE A 102 -21.56 3.01 1.37
C PHE A 102 -21.98 4.48 1.45
N PHE A 103 -21.91 5.21 0.34
CA PHE A 103 -22.36 6.60 0.27
C PHE A 103 -23.87 6.74 0.53
N HIS A 104 -24.67 5.86 -0.07
CA HIS A 104 -26.11 5.80 0.18
C HIS A 104 -26.42 5.47 1.65
N HIS A 105 -25.72 4.50 2.25
CA HIS A 105 -25.88 4.17 3.67
C HIS A 105 -25.48 5.33 4.58
N PHE A 106 -24.41 6.05 4.22
CA PHE A 106 -23.99 7.26 4.93
C PHE A 106 -25.08 8.32 4.96
N LEU A 107 -25.68 8.65 3.80
CA LEU A 107 -26.73 9.67 3.69
C LEU A 107 -27.99 9.36 4.51
N LEU A 108 -28.32 8.08 4.65
CA LEU A 108 -29.55 7.67 5.34
C LEU A 108 -29.35 7.40 6.83
N GLU A 109 -28.27 6.70 7.18
CA GLU A 109 -28.16 6.04 8.49
C GLU A 109 -26.78 6.20 9.16
N ALA A 110 -25.68 6.46 8.44
CA ALA A 110 -24.33 6.45 9.05
C ALA A 110 -23.71 7.83 9.34
N TYR A 111 -24.34 8.93 8.94
CA TYR A 111 -23.81 10.27 9.21
C TYR A 111 -23.70 10.55 10.73
N PRO A 112 -22.71 11.33 11.17
CA PRO A 112 -22.54 11.66 12.58
C PRO A 112 -23.78 12.36 13.16
N PRO A 113 -24.40 11.77 14.20
CA PRO A 113 -25.70 12.23 14.72
C PRO A 113 -25.61 13.46 15.63
N HIS A 114 -24.40 13.95 15.92
CA HIS A 114 -24.14 15.09 16.80
C HIS A 114 -23.74 16.34 15.99
N PRO A 115 -24.23 17.54 16.37
CA PRO A 115 -25.33 17.82 17.31
C PRO A 115 -26.66 17.27 16.78
N TYR A 116 -27.65 17.03 17.66
CA TYR A 116 -28.97 16.55 17.22
C TYR A 116 -29.59 17.50 16.18
N ALA A 117 -30.24 16.93 15.17
CA ALA A 117 -30.74 17.61 13.97
C ALA A 117 -29.66 18.16 13.00
N SER A 118 -28.44 17.60 13.04
CA SER A 118 -27.35 17.91 12.08
C SER A 118 -27.55 17.36 10.66
N SER A 119 -28.64 16.61 10.40
CA SER A 119 -28.89 15.99 9.09
C SER A 119 -28.75 16.94 7.89
N PRO A 120 -29.23 18.21 7.93
CA PRO A 120 -29.03 19.16 6.83
C PRO A 120 -27.55 19.44 6.54
N VAL A 121 -26.75 19.67 7.59
CA VAL A 121 -25.30 19.94 7.44
C VAL A 121 -24.59 18.74 6.82
N TRP A 122 -24.96 17.51 7.19
CA TRP A 122 -24.34 16.32 6.62
C TRP A 122 -24.75 16.04 5.17
N GLN A 123 -25.92 16.52 4.72
CA GLN A 123 -26.30 16.51 3.30
C GLN A 123 -25.46 17.52 2.50
N ASP A 124 -25.21 18.70 3.06
CA ASP A 124 -24.31 19.69 2.45
C ASP A 124 -22.86 19.17 2.40
N VAL A 125 -22.39 18.51 3.47
CA VAL A 125 -21.07 17.83 3.50
C VAL A 125 -20.98 16.72 2.46
N ALA A 126 -22.03 15.93 2.28
CA ALA A 126 -22.06 14.90 1.25
C ALA A 126 -21.96 15.51 -0.16
N THR A 127 -22.61 16.66 -0.37
CA THR A 127 -22.46 17.44 -1.62
C THR A 127 -21.02 17.94 -1.80
N LEU A 128 -20.42 18.49 -0.74
CA LEU A 128 -19.04 18.96 -0.72
C LEU A 128 -18.03 17.84 -1.01
N SER A 129 -18.34 16.59 -0.61
CA SER A 129 -17.46 15.45 -0.81
C SER A 129 -17.12 15.16 -2.28
N HIS A 130 -17.96 15.59 -3.22
CA HIS A 130 -17.68 15.46 -4.65
C HIS A 130 -16.51 16.34 -5.13
N GLU A 131 -16.08 17.32 -4.34
CA GLU A 131 -14.95 18.21 -4.66
C GLU A 131 -13.64 17.79 -3.97
N TYR A 132 -13.71 16.94 -2.95
CA TYR A 132 -12.57 16.59 -2.10
C TYR A 132 -12.46 15.07 -1.87
N ASP A 133 -11.50 14.41 -2.51
CA ASP A 133 -11.30 12.95 -2.45
C ASP A 133 -11.11 12.41 -1.02
N PHE A 134 -10.42 13.16 -0.16
CA PHE A 134 -10.20 12.77 1.23
C PHE A 134 -11.50 12.80 2.04
N LEU A 135 -12.38 13.76 1.75
CA LEU A 135 -13.71 13.85 2.37
C LEU A 135 -14.58 12.70 1.87
N ALA A 136 -14.66 12.48 0.55
CA ALA A 136 -15.38 11.34 -0.02
C ALA A 136 -14.93 10.01 0.59
N SER A 137 -13.62 9.78 0.67
CA SER A 137 -13.05 8.58 1.29
C SER A 137 -13.47 8.44 2.76
N SER A 138 -13.49 9.53 3.53
CA SER A 138 -13.90 9.50 4.94
C SER A 138 -15.39 9.16 5.13
N LEU A 139 -16.28 9.68 4.28
CA LEU A 139 -17.72 9.39 4.33
C LEU A 139 -18.00 7.93 3.95
N LEU A 140 -17.31 7.44 2.90
CA LEU A 140 -17.39 6.04 2.48
C LEU A 140 -16.87 5.08 3.54
N ALA A 141 -15.75 5.42 4.19
CA ALA A 141 -15.14 4.63 5.26
C ALA A 141 -16.09 4.48 6.45
N LEU A 142 -16.70 5.60 6.87
CA LEU A 142 -17.72 5.61 7.92
C LEU A 142 -18.97 4.82 7.53
N GLY A 143 -19.46 5.01 6.30
CA GLY A 143 -20.60 4.28 5.75
C GLY A 143 -20.37 2.77 5.71
N ALA A 144 -19.19 2.32 5.28
CA ALA A 144 -18.80 0.92 5.25
C ALA A 144 -18.67 0.31 6.67
N GLN A 145 -18.02 1.03 7.59
CA GLN A 145 -17.86 0.58 8.98
C GLN A 145 -19.22 0.42 9.67
N HIS A 146 -20.08 1.44 9.53
CA HIS A 146 -21.42 1.40 10.12
C HIS A 146 -22.29 0.30 9.48
N LEU A 147 -22.21 0.13 8.15
CA LEU A 147 -22.95 -0.92 7.45
C LEU A 147 -22.52 -2.33 7.89
N THR A 148 -21.24 -2.52 8.24
CA THR A 148 -20.73 -3.79 8.79
C THR A 148 -21.41 -4.16 10.11
N LEU A 149 -21.67 -3.18 10.96
CA LEU A 149 -22.35 -3.40 12.25
C LEU A 149 -23.85 -3.69 12.06
N PHE A 150 -24.47 -3.16 11.02
CA PHE A 150 -25.90 -3.31 10.73
C PHE A 150 -26.26 -4.51 9.84
N SER A 151 -25.31 -4.99 9.03
CA SER A 151 -25.53 -6.02 8.03
C SER A 151 -24.91 -7.35 8.44
N LYS A 152 -25.30 -8.42 7.73
CA LYS A 152 -24.59 -9.71 7.81
C LYS A 152 -23.31 -9.73 6.97
N ALA A 153 -23.13 -8.73 6.11
CA ALA A 153 -21.95 -8.60 5.27
C ALA A 153 -20.86 -7.81 5.99
N ASP A 154 -19.64 -8.33 5.94
CA ASP A 154 -18.46 -7.71 6.54
C ASP A 154 -17.76 -6.82 5.52
N TYR A 155 -17.67 -5.53 5.82
CA TYR A 155 -16.97 -4.52 5.02
C TYR A 155 -15.77 -3.92 5.76
N SER A 156 -15.28 -4.57 6.82
CA SER A 156 -14.21 -4.03 7.68
C SER A 156 -12.94 -3.72 6.88
N VAL A 157 -12.57 -4.56 5.91
CA VAL A 157 -11.39 -4.35 5.04
C VAL A 157 -11.58 -3.11 4.17
N GLN A 158 -12.71 -2.99 3.48
CA GLN A 158 -13.02 -1.85 2.63
C GLN A 158 -13.09 -0.55 3.44
N ALA A 159 -13.67 -0.61 4.65
CA ALA A 159 -13.73 0.51 5.57
C ALA A 159 -12.34 0.98 6.00
N LEU A 160 -11.41 0.06 6.24
CA LEU A 160 -10.01 0.36 6.57
C LEU A 160 -9.23 0.92 5.37
N ASP A 161 -9.39 0.36 4.18
CA ASP A 161 -8.73 0.88 2.96
C ASP A 161 -9.17 2.33 2.67
N LEU A 162 -10.48 2.59 2.74
CA LEU A 162 -11.05 3.92 2.57
C LEU A 162 -10.59 4.89 3.68
N ARG A 163 -10.43 4.39 4.92
CA ARG A 163 -9.87 5.16 6.04
C ARG A 163 -8.43 5.57 5.78
N VAL A 164 -7.58 4.66 5.32
CA VAL A 164 -6.18 4.96 4.98
C VAL A 164 -6.10 6.00 3.86
N SER A 165 -6.92 5.86 2.82
CA SER A 165 -7.04 6.87 1.75
C SER A 165 -7.43 8.25 2.30
N ALA A 166 -8.45 8.29 3.17
CA ALA A 166 -8.92 9.51 3.80
C ALA A 166 -7.85 10.19 4.67
N ILE A 167 -7.16 9.44 5.54
CA ILE A 167 -6.11 9.97 6.42
C ILE A 167 -4.94 10.52 5.60
N ASN A 168 -4.48 9.79 4.59
CA ASN A 168 -3.39 10.24 3.73
C ASN A 168 -3.76 11.53 2.98
N GLY A 169 -4.98 11.59 2.42
CA GLY A 169 -5.48 12.77 1.73
C GLY A 169 -5.67 13.97 2.66
N LEU A 170 -6.20 13.74 3.86
CA LEU A 170 -6.39 14.78 4.88
C LEU A 170 -5.04 15.32 5.38
N ASN A 171 -4.06 14.45 5.67
CA ASN A 171 -2.70 14.87 6.05
C ASN A 171 -2.03 15.69 4.96
N HIS A 172 -2.18 15.29 3.70
CA HIS A 172 -1.69 16.07 2.56
C HIS A 172 -2.37 17.45 2.49
N ALA A 173 -3.68 17.53 2.71
CA ALA A 173 -4.38 18.81 2.79
C ALA A 173 -3.87 19.68 3.96
N LEU A 174 -3.76 19.12 5.16
CA LEU A 174 -3.28 19.81 6.37
C LEU A 174 -1.84 20.30 6.26
N SER A 175 -0.99 19.62 5.49
CA SER A 175 0.39 20.07 5.22
C SER A 175 0.48 21.39 4.44
N ARG A 176 -0.65 21.88 3.91
CA ARG A 176 -0.75 23.10 3.11
C ARG A 176 -1.69 24.10 3.77
N PRO A 177 -1.40 25.42 3.68
CA PRO A 177 -2.32 26.45 4.15
C PRO A 177 -3.69 26.32 3.50
N CYS A 178 -4.75 26.45 4.31
CA CYS A 178 -6.13 26.40 3.83
C CYS A 178 -6.43 27.62 2.96
N ARG A 179 -7.03 27.42 1.78
CA ARG A 179 -7.22 28.49 0.79
C ARG A 179 -8.64 29.05 0.76
N THR A 180 -9.63 28.23 1.10
CA THR A 180 -11.05 28.61 1.06
C THR A 180 -11.77 28.13 2.32
N ALA A 181 -12.92 28.75 2.62
CA ALA A 181 -13.79 28.31 3.73
C ALA A 181 -14.33 26.89 3.47
N ALA A 182 -14.67 26.58 2.22
CA ALA A 182 -15.13 25.24 1.81
C ALA A 182 -14.07 24.16 2.06
N GLU A 183 -12.79 24.46 1.83
CA GLU A 183 -11.69 23.54 2.14
C GLU A 183 -11.52 23.34 3.65
N ALA A 184 -11.70 24.40 4.45
CA ALA A 184 -11.68 24.30 5.92
C ALA A 184 -12.82 23.41 6.43
N ASP A 185 -14.03 23.63 5.91
CA ASP A 185 -15.21 22.84 6.21
C ASP A 185 -15.03 21.37 5.78
N ALA A 186 -14.40 21.10 4.62
CA ALA A 186 -14.10 19.74 4.18
C ALA A 186 -13.11 19.03 5.10
N ARG A 187 -12.04 19.69 5.53
CA ARG A 187 -11.06 19.14 6.50
C ARG A 187 -11.71 18.84 7.85
N TYR A 188 -12.57 19.75 8.30
CA TYR A 188 -13.33 19.60 9.55
C TYR A 188 -14.34 18.45 9.48
N ALA A 189 -15.09 18.33 8.38
CA ALA A 189 -16.01 17.23 8.15
C ALA A 189 -15.29 15.86 8.14
N ALA A 190 -14.15 15.78 7.45
CA ALA A 190 -13.40 14.54 7.31
C ALA A 190 -12.86 14.02 8.65
N VAL A 191 -12.33 14.90 9.52
CA VAL A 191 -11.83 14.49 10.84
C VAL A 191 -12.98 14.03 11.75
N ILE A 192 -14.16 14.65 11.65
CA ILE A 192 -15.36 14.19 12.38
C ILE A 192 -15.75 12.79 11.91
N ALA A 193 -15.86 12.57 10.60
CA ALA A 193 -16.21 11.26 10.03
C ALA A 193 -15.23 10.16 10.46
N LEU A 194 -13.92 10.44 10.44
CA LEU A 194 -12.88 9.53 10.90
C LEU A 194 -12.93 9.26 12.41
N THR A 195 -13.29 10.27 13.22
CA THR A 195 -13.48 10.11 14.66
C THR A 195 -14.64 9.14 14.94
N PHE A 196 -15.80 9.37 14.31
CA PHE A 196 -16.96 8.48 14.45
C PHE A 196 -16.73 7.08 13.89
N GLN A 197 -15.93 6.94 12.83
CA GLN A 197 -15.54 5.62 12.34
C GLN A 197 -14.77 4.85 13.43
N SER A 198 -13.89 5.54 14.16
CA SER A 198 -13.11 4.93 15.24
C SER A 198 -14.01 4.45 16.38
N SER A 199 -15.08 5.17 16.72
CA SER A 199 -16.08 4.73 17.71
C SER A 199 -16.92 3.52 17.28
N TYR A 200 -16.80 3.08 16.03
CA TYR A 200 -17.46 1.89 15.52
C TYR A 200 -16.49 0.69 15.35
N MET A 201 -15.27 0.82 15.85
CA MET A 201 -14.23 -0.22 15.79
C MET A 201 -13.99 -0.83 17.19
N PRO A 202 -14.15 -2.16 17.36
CA PRO A 202 -13.93 -2.83 18.65
C PRO A 202 -12.52 -2.66 19.23
N ASP A 203 -11.52 -2.37 18.39
CA ASP A 203 -10.12 -2.14 18.81
C ASP A 203 -9.67 -0.68 18.60
N GLY A 204 -10.60 0.22 18.26
CA GLY A 204 -10.32 1.59 17.83
C GLY A 204 -10.25 2.65 18.93
N MET A 205 -10.12 2.28 20.21
CA MET A 205 -10.12 3.26 21.32
C MET A 205 -9.02 4.31 21.18
N MET A 206 -7.79 3.87 20.87
CA MET A 206 -6.65 4.78 20.74
C MET A 206 -6.79 5.67 19.50
N ASP A 207 -7.26 5.10 18.38
CA ASP A 207 -7.57 5.84 17.17
C ASP A 207 -8.63 6.92 17.44
N PHE A 208 -9.65 6.59 18.23
CA PHE A 208 -10.70 7.52 18.63
C PHE A 208 -10.13 8.69 19.44
N LEU A 209 -9.29 8.42 20.45
CA LEU A 209 -8.66 9.47 21.26
C LEU A 209 -7.74 10.38 20.42
N ALA A 210 -6.98 9.81 19.49
CA ALA A 210 -6.11 10.56 18.58
C ALA A 210 -6.91 11.43 17.60
N MET A 211 -7.95 10.86 16.99
CA MET A 211 -8.82 11.58 16.06
C MET A 211 -9.60 12.69 16.78
N MET A 212 -10.03 12.48 18.02
CA MET A 212 -10.70 13.49 18.83
C MET A 212 -9.78 14.69 19.13
N ARG A 213 -8.51 14.44 19.48
CA ARG A 213 -7.49 15.51 19.66
C ARG A 213 -7.28 16.28 18.34
N GLY A 214 -7.19 15.57 17.22
CA GLY A 214 -7.08 16.18 15.88
C GLY A 214 -8.30 17.02 15.48
N TRP A 215 -9.51 16.55 15.78
CA TRP A 215 -10.75 17.29 15.56
C TRP A 215 -10.71 18.64 16.29
N MET A 216 -10.42 18.63 17.60
CA MET A 216 -10.41 19.87 18.38
C MET A 216 -9.34 20.87 17.92
N LEU A 217 -8.17 20.39 17.48
CA LEU A 217 -7.13 21.23 16.90
C LEU A 217 -7.62 21.88 15.59
N ILE A 218 -8.23 21.12 14.68
CA ILE A 218 -8.79 21.65 13.43
C ILE A 218 -9.91 22.65 13.71
N GLN A 219 -10.79 22.36 14.67
CA GLN A 219 -11.88 23.27 15.05
C GLN A 219 -11.35 24.66 15.46
N THR A 220 -10.34 24.68 16.33
CA THR A 220 -9.79 25.92 16.90
C THR A 220 -8.90 26.71 15.93
N THR A 221 -8.21 26.02 15.02
CA THR A 221 -7.25 26.63 14.09
C THR A 221 -7.85 27.01 12.74
N LEU A 222 -8.79 26.22 12.20
CA LEU A 222 -9.31 26.36 10.84
C LEU A 222 -10.76 26.87 10.79
N VAL A 223 -11.57 26.56 11.80
CA VAL A 223 -12.99 26.95 11.87
C VAL A 223 -13.22 27.96 13.00
N ALA A 224 -12.30 28.92 13.17
CA ALA A 224 -12.39 29.88 14.28
C ALA A 224 -13.62 30.83 14.21
N ASP A 225 -14.17 31.04 13.01
CA ASP A 225 -15.39 31.84 12.78
C ASP A 225 -16.55 30.93 12.33
N HIS A 226 -17.20 30.27 13.30
CA HIS A 226 -18.32 29.35 13.02
C HIS A 226 -19.47 30.04 12.28
N ALA A 227 -19.65 31.37 12.40
CA ALA A 227 -20.74 32.08 11.74
C ALA A 227 -20.64 32.06 10.20
N LYS A 228 -19.45 31.83 9.65
CA LYS A 228 -19.21 31.75 8.19
C LYS A 228 -19.02 30.32 7.68
N SER A 229 -19.04 29.34 8.57
CA SER A 229 -18.87 27.91 8.25
C SER A 229 -20.24 27.26 8.02
N MET A 230 -20.27 26.19 7.21
CA MET A 230 -21.46 25.31 7.15
C MET A 230 -21.78 24.63 8.49
N PHE A 231 -20.81 24.60 9.40
CA PHE A 231 -20.96 24.09 10.76
C PHE A 231 -21.36 25.19 11.77
N CYS A 232 -22.04 26.25 11.33
CA CYS A 232 -22.48 27.36 12.18
C CYS A 232 -23.40 26.95 13.34
N THR A 233 -24.02 25.78 13.25
CA THR A 233 -24.86 25.17 14.30
C THR A 233 -24.06 24.23 15.23
N PHE A 234 -22.78 23.96 14.96
CA PHE A 234 -21.94 23.11 15.81
C PHE A 234 -21.29 23.94 16.93
N THR A 235 -22.08 24.79 17.58
CA THR A 235 -21.65 25.65 18.69
C THR A 235 -22.07 25.05 20.04
N ARG A 236 -21.31 25.34 21.10
CA ARG A 236 -21.61 24.86 22.46
C ARG A 236 -23.06 25.18 22.86
N GLU A 237 -23.55 26.36 22.52
CA GLU A 237 -24.89 26.84 22.82
C GLU A 237 -25.97 26.05 22.07
N SER A 238 -25.72 25.70 20.80
CA SER A 238 -26.64 24.89 20.00
C SER A 238 -26.69 23.44 20.49
N PHE A 239 -25.54 22.87 20.87
CA PHE A 239 -25.45 21.55 21.50
C PHE A 239 -26.28 21.52 22.81
N VAL A 240 -26.10 22.51 23.69
CA VAL A 240 -26.84 22.60 24.97
C VAL A 240 -28.33 22.82 24.75
N GLY A 241 -28.73 23.75 23.88
CA GLY A 241 -30.14 24.07 23.63
C GLY A 241 -30.92 22.93 22.97
N SER A 242 -30.25 22.08 22.18
CA SER A 242 -30.86 20.87 21.61
C SER A 242 -31.12 19.80 22.67
N MET A 243 -30.29 19.78 23.71
CA MET A 243 -30.35 18.82 24.81
C MET A 243 -31.33 19.18 25.91
N GLU A 244 -31.46 20.47 26.26
CA GLU A 244 -32.45 20.94 27.25
C GLU A 244 -33.87 20.44 26.89
N LYS A 245 -34.21 20.42 25.59
CA LYS A 245 -35.48 19.86 25.09
C LYS A 245 -35.69 18.38 25.36
N HIS A 246 -34.62 17.59 25.49
CA HIS A 246 -34.70 16.15 25.79
C HIS A 246 -34.68 15.88 27.29
N ILE A 247 -33.94 16.69 28.05
CA ILE A 247 -33.85 16.62 29.52
C ILE A 247 -35.21 16.93 30.16
N GLU A 248 -35.97 17.91 29.64
CA GLU A 248 -37.32 18.24 30.12
C GLU A 248 -38.33 17.08 30.00
N ASN A 249 -38.03 16.05 29.19
CA ASN A 249 -38.91 14.91 28.93
C ASN A 249 -38.52 13.63 29.70
N GLN A 250 -37.45 13.63 30.52
CA GLN A 250 -37.03 12.47 31.30
C GLN A 250 -37.19 12.69 32.82
N ASP A 251 -37.86 11.75 33.48
CA ASP A 251 -38.34 11.87 34.87
C ASP A 251 -37.39 11.25 35.92
N ARG A 252 -36.14 10.87 35.56
CA ARG A 252 -35.21 10.25 36.51
C ARG A 252 -33.74 10.66 36.32
N PRO A 253 -33.08 11.23 37.36
CA PRO A 253 -31.62 11.31 37.39
C PRO A 253 -31.02 9.90 37.44
N GLY A 254 -29.76 9.76 36.99
CA GLY A 254 -29.05 8.48 37.03
C GLY A 254 -29.06 7.86 38.42
N ASP A 255 -29.00 6.52 38.49
CA ASP A 255 -29.03 5.79 39.76
C ASP A 255 -27.91 6.28 40.69
N GLU A 256 -28.30 7.03 41.73
CA GLU A 256 -27.39 7.70 42.66
C GLU A 256 -26.42 6.69 43.28
N THR A 257 -26.86 5.45 43.49
CA THR A 257 -26.02 4.38 44.03
C THR A 257 -24.87 4.02 43.10
N VAL A 258 -25.12 3.91 41.79
CA VAL A 258 -24.11 3.62 40.77
C VAL A 258 -23.06 4.72 40.70
N ILE A 259 -23.46 5.98 40.87
CA ILE A 259 -22.54 7.11 40.86
C ILE A 259 -21.71 7.19 42.16
N GLN A 260 -22.31 6.88 43.32
CA GLN A 260 -21.54 6.80 44.56
C GLN A 260 -20.49 5.70 44.51
N ASP A 261 -20.82 4.54 43.92
CA ASP A 261 -19.85 3.47 43.69
C ASP A 261 -18.73 3.90 42.73
N CYS A 262 -19.04 4.73 41.72
CA CYS A 262 -18.04 5.32 40.83
C CYS A 262 -17.06 6.21 41.62
N LEU A 263 -17.58 7.12 42.44
CA LEU A 263 -16.77 8.01 43.28
C LEU A 263 -15.91 7.22 44.27
N ALA A 264 -16.45 6.15 44.86
CA ALA A 264 -15.68 5.25 45.72
C ALA A 264 -14.55 4.58 44.95
N SER A 265 -14.80 4.11 43.72
CA SER A 265 -13.79 3.51 42.83
C SER A 265 -12.68 4.51 42.49
N LEU A 266 -13.03 5.72 42.06
CA LEU A 266 -12.08 6.80 41.72
C LEU A 266 -11.17 7.15 42.91
N LYS A 267 -11.72 7.19 44.13
CA LYS A 267 -10.94 7.43 45.35
C LYS A 267 -9.88 6.35 45.62
N THR A 268 -10.10 5.11 45.17
CA THR A 268 -9.07 4.06 45.27
C THR A 268 -7.94 4.22 44.27
N ILE A 269 -8.15 4.97 43.18
CA ILE A 269 -7.19 5.22 42.11
C ILE A 269 -6.33 6.45 42.43
N GLU A 270 -6.86 7.43 43.16
CA GLU A 270 -6.14 8.64 43.62
C GLU A 270 -4.69 8.42 44.08
N PRO A 271 -4.36 7.46 44.97
CA PRO A 271 -2.98 7.25 45.42
C PRO A 271 -2.05 6.65 44.35
N LEU A 272 -2.61 6.14 43.25
CA LEU A 272 -1.84 5.55 42.14
C LEU A 272 -1.45 6.58 41.08
N CYS A 273 -2.12 7.74 41.03
CA CYS A 273 -1.83 8.80 40.08
C CYS A 273 -0.46 9.43 40.35
N GLN A 274 0.49 9.24 39.44
CA GLN A 274 1.85 9.75 39.55
C GLN A 274 1.99 11.06 38.78
N SER A 275 1.48 11.12 37.55
CA SER A 275 1.64 12.28 36.67
C SER A 275 0.65 13.41 36.97
N HIS A 276 0.97 14.63 36.53
CA HIS A 276 0.05 15.77 36.60
C HIS A 276 -1.24 15.50 35.80
N SER A 277 -1.09 14.96 34.58
CA SER A 277 -2.19 14.62 33.68
C SER A 277 -3.16 13.62 34.29
N GLU A 278 -2.68 12.56 34.96
CA GLU A 278 -3.52 11.58 35.65
C GLU A 278 -4.36 12.21 36.76
N ARG A 279 -3.75 13.06 37.60
CA ARG A 279 -4.47 13.74 38.70
C ARG A 279 -5.51 14.71 38.17
N GLN A 280 -5.18 15.43 37.10
CA GLN A 280 -6.10 16.35 36.45
C GLN A 280 -7.29 15.60 35.83
N TYR A 281 -7.03 14.49 35.13
CA TYR A 281 -8.08 13.65 34.55
C TYR A 281 -8.98 13.05 35.63
N LEU A 282 -8.40 12.51 36.72
CA LEU A 282 -9.13 12.01 37.88
C LEU A 282 -10.06 13.08 38.48
N SER A 283 -9.55 14.28 38.73
CA SER A 283 -10.34 15.39 39.30
C SER A 283 -11.52 15.77 38.40
N MET A 284 -11.33 15.73 37.07
CA MET A 284 -12.41 15.98 36.12
C MET A 284 -13.46 14.87 36.14
N LEU A 285 -13.06 13.59 36.25
CA LEU A 285 -14.01 12.49 36.38
C LEU A 285 -14.81 12.54 37.67
N GLU A 286 -14.19 12.92 38.79
CA GLU A 286 -14.91 13.12 40.05
C GLU A 286 -15.93 14.25 39.96
N ARG A 287 -15.57 15.36 39.31
CA ARG A 287 -16.48 16.47 39.06
C ARG A 287 -17.63 16.05 38.14
N LEU A 288 -17.33 15.35 37.05
CA LEU A 288 -18.33 14.83 36.11
C LEU A 288 -19.32 13.89 36.82
N ALA A 289 -18.81 12.94 37.61
CA ALA A 289 -19.63 12.01 38.39
C ALA A 289 -20.54 12.77 39.37
N ARG A 290 -20.02 13.73 40.14
CA ARG A 290 -20.86 14.54 41.06
C ARG A 290 -21.94 15.32 40.33
N LEU A 291 -21.61 15.95 39.21
CA LEU A 291 -22.57 16.72 38.41
C LEU A 291 -23.66 15.83 37.81
N SER A 292 -23.36 14.57 37.47
CA SER A 292 -24.33 13.64 36.88
C SER A 292 -25.57 13.38 37.75
N VAL A 293 -25.44 13.52 39.08
CA VAL A 293 -26.55 13.37 40.04
C VAL A 293 -27.25 14.71 40.29
N ILE A 294 -26.52 15.83 40.22
CA ILE A 294 -27.03 17.16 40.55
C ILE A 294 -27.81 17.77 39.38
N SER A 295 -27.23 17.74 38.20
CA SER A 295 -27.71 18.45 37.01
C SER A 295 -27.21 17.71 35.76
N PRO A 296 -28.07 16.94 35.08
CA PRO A 296 -27.71 16.28 33.83
C PRO A 296 -27.14 17.29 32.81
N ARG A 297 -27.75 18.47 32.72
CA ARG A 297 -27.25 19.56 31.87
C ARG A 297 -25.80 19.93 32.16
N ASP A 298 -25.46 20.15 33.43
CA ASP A 298 -24.11 20.57 33.81
C ASP A 298 -23.12 19.39 33.69
N ALA A 299 -23.56 18.16 33.93
CA ALA A 299 -22.77 16.96 33.70
C ALA A 299 -22.39 16.80 32.22
N PHE A 300 -23.33 17.00 31.30
CA PHE A 300 -23.03 16.99 29.88
C PHE A 300 -22.05 18.10 29.48
N LEU A 301 -22.26 19.30 30.00
CA LEU A 301 -21.33 20.42 29.79
C LEU A 301 -19.92 20.12 30.30
N GLU A 302 -19.79 19.28 31.32
CA GLU A 302 -18.51 18.82 31.85
C GLU A 302 -17.87 17.68 31.06
N MET A 303 -18.67 16.93 30.32
CA MET A 303 -18.22 15.83 29.46
C MET A 303 -17.33 16.32 28.32
N VAL A 304 -17.67 17.46 27.70
CA VAL A 304 -16.89 18.06 26.60
C VAL A 304 -15.45 18.41 27.04
N PRO A 305 -15.23 19.09 28.18
CA PRO A 305 -13.90 19.25 28.76
C PRO A 305 -13.12 17.96 28.99
N CYS A 306 -13.77 16.84 29.34
CA CYS A 306 -13.10 15.55 29.55
C CYS A 306 -12.51 15.00 28.24
N TYR A 307 -13.25 15.11 27.14
CA TYR A 307 -12.72 14.84 25.79
C TYR A 307 -11.63 15.83 25.39
N ALA A 308 -11.74 17.09 25.80
CA ALA A 308 -10.80 18.16 25.45
C ALA A 308 -9.53 18.20 26.29
N LEU A 309 -9.47 17.46 27.40
CA LEU A 309 -8.31 17.49 28.28
C LEU A 309 -7.06 16.97 27.56
N THR A 310 -7.22 15.94 26.72
CA THR A 310 -6.14 15.42 25.89
C THR A 310 -5.58 16.48 24.95
N ASN A 311 -6.34 17.48 24.51
CA ASN A 311 -5.85 18.58 23.65
C ASN A 311 -5.06 19.64 24.43
N LYS A 312 -5.27 19.76 25.75
CA LYS A 312 -4.53 20.70 26.60
C LYS A 312 -3.19 20.14 27.07
N MET A 313 -2.98 18.83 26.94
CA MET A 313 -1.72 18.17 27.25
C MET A 313 -0.66 18.50 26.20
N THR A 314 0.56 18.72 26.65
CA THR A 314 1.75 18.74 25.78
C THR A 314 1.90 17.40 25.04
N GLU A 315 2.73 17.34 24.01
CA GLU A 315 2.94 16.10 23.25
C GLU A 315 3.48 14.97 24.13
N ASP A 316 4.44 15.27 25.02
CA ASP A 316 5.02 14.31 25.95
C ASP A 316 3.98 13.80 26.98
N GLU A 317 3.17 14.72 27.52
CA GLU A 317 2.08 14.36 28.44
C GLU A 317 1.02 13.50 27.78
N TYR A 318 0.66 13.83 26.53
CA TYR A 318 -0.32 13.06 25.77
C TYR A 318 0.20 11.67 25.44
N SER A 319 1.44 11.56 24.96
CA SER A 319 2.10 10.29 24.66
C SER A 319 2.18 9.40 25.91
N SER A 320 2.61 9.97 27.05
CA SER A 320 2.69 9.25 28.33
C SER A 320 1.32 8.83 28.89
N PHE A 321 0.29 9.66 28.73
CA PHE A 321 -1.06 9.35 29.18
C PHE A 321 -1.75 8.29 28.29
N THR A 322 -1.45 8.28 26.99
CA THR A 322 -2.04 7.35 26.02
C THR A 322 -1.26 6.05 25.86
N ASP A 323 -0.07 5.94 26.46
CA ASP A 323 0.71 4.70 26.47
C ASP A 323 -0.11 3.52 27.07
N PRO A 324 -0.25 2.40 26.36
CA PRO A 324 -0.91 1.20 26.87
C PRO A 324 -0.29 0.64 28.17
N SER A 325 0.99 0.92 28.42
CA SER A 325 1.70 0.56 29.64
C SER A 325 1.41 1.48 30.84
N ASN A 326 0.81 2.66 30.60
CA ASN A 326 0.30 3.53 31.67
C ASN A 326 -1.03 2.98 32.20
N HIS A 327 -0.93 1.93 33.03
CA HIS A 327 -2.07 1.23 33.59
C HIS A 327 -3.03 2.15 34.38
N VAL A 328 -2.54 3.23 35.00
CA VAL A 328 -3.39 4.19 35.73
C VAL A 328 -4.27 4.95 34.74
N ALA A 329 -3.68 5.48 33.66
CA ALA A 329 -4.43 6.17 32.62
C ALA A 329 -5.44 5.25 31.93
N GLN A 330 -5.10 3.99 31.66
CA GLN A 330 -6.03 3.00 31.09
C GLN A 330 -7.25 2.77 32.01
N VAL A 331 -7.04 2.68 33.32
CA VAL A 331 -8.15 2.56 34.29
C VAL A 331 -9.01 3.83 34.33
N LEU A 332 -8.40 5.03 34.30
CA LEU A 332 -9.13 6.30 34.25
C LEU A 332 -9.98 6.42 32.97
N LEU A 333 -9.43 6.03 31.81
CA LEU A 333 -10.15 5.99 30.54
C LEU A 333 -11.34 5.02 30.61
N ALA A 334 -11.19 3.85 31.22
CA ALA A 334 -12.30 2.92 31.41
C ALA A 334 -13.44 3.51 32.26
N HIS A 335 -13.12 4.29 33.31
CA HIS A 335 -14.14 4.98 34.11
C HIS A 335 -14.86 6.07 33.32
N PHE A 336 -14.10 6.85 32.54
CA PHE A 336 -14.65 7.86 31.67
C PHE A 336 -15.64 7.28 30.66
N LEU A 337 -15.24 6.22 29.94
CA LEU A 337 -16.08 5.54 28.96
C LEU A 337 -17.40 5.02 29.56
N MET A 338 -17.38 4.56 30.81
CA MET A 338 -18.57 4.08 31.50
C MET A 338 -19.45 5.24 32.01
N LEU A 339 -18.85 6.33 32.48
CA LEU A 339 -19.60 7.56 32.83
C LEU A 339 -20.27 8.18 31.60
N ASP A 340 -19.57 8.23 30.46
CA ASP A 340 -20.10 8.69 29.17
C ASP A 340 -21.32 7.86 28.75
N ASN A 341 -21.25 6.53 28.86
CA ASN A 341 -22.39 5.63 28.60
C ASN A 341 -23.61 5.88 29.52
N ILE A 342 -23.40 6.26 30.80
CA ILE A 342 -24.50 6.59 31.73
C ILE A 342 -25.16 7.90 31.29
N LEU A 343 -24.32 8.89 31.01
CA LEU A 343 -24.74 10.21 30.57
C LEU A 343 -25.50 10.13 29.24
N GLU A 344 -25.04 9.33 28.28
CA GLU A 344 -25.74 9.11 27.01
C GLU A 344 -27.18 8.61 27.22
N THR A 345 -27.45 7.77 28.23
CA THR A 345 -28.83 7.37 28.58
C THR A 345 -29.69 8.47 29.16
N CYS A 346 -29.10 9.44 29.86
CA CYS A 346 -29.81 10.59 30.41
C CYS A 346 -30.20 11.61 29.33
N PHE A 347 -29.46 11.64 28.21
CA PHE A 347 -29.65 12.65 27.15
C PHE A 347 -30.27 12.11 25.88
N SER A 348 -30.10 10.83 25.59
CA SER A 348 -30.72 10.18 24.43
C SER A 348 -32.13 9.74 24.76
N GLY A 349 -33.11 10.18 23.95
CA GLY A 349 -34.44 9.57 23.92
C GLY A 349 -34.40 8.12 23.39
N ALA A 350 -35.54 7.59 22.90
CA ALA A 350 -35.57 6.26 22.28
C ALA A 350 -34.46 6.14 21.22
N THR A 351 -33.47 5.29 21.50
CA THR A 351 -32.21 5.14 20.75
C THR A 351 -32.46 5.22 19.25
N THR A 352 -32.03 6.31 18.62
CA THR A 352 -32.05 6.39 17.17
C THR A 352 -31.09 5.32 16.63
N ARG A 353 -31.40 4.72 15.47
CA ARG A 353 -30.60 3.62 14.90
C ARG A 353 -29.10 3.97 14.84
N HIS A 354 -28.79 5.23 14.62
CA HIS A 354 -27.43 5.80 14.59
C HIS A 354 -26.52 5.42 15.78
N PHE A 355 -27.07 5.15 16.98
CA PHE A 355 -26.28 4.84 18.19
C PHE A 355 -26.37 3.41 18.71
N ALA A 356 -27.07 2.51 18.01
CA ALA A 356 -27.40 1.19 18.55
C ALA A 356 -26.18 0.33 18.95
N PHE A 357 -24.98 0.63 18.43
CA PHE A 357 -23.76 -0.16 18.62
C PHE A 357 -22.71 0.51 19.51
N SER A 358 -22.79 1.83 19.72
CA SER A 358 -21.78 2.62 20.44
C SER A 358 -21.48 2.00 21.83
N ARG A 359 -22.54 1.71 22.59
CA ARG A 359 -22.45 1.09 23.91
C ARG A 359 -21.74 -0.28 23.88
N GLY A 360 -22.00 -1.09 22.85
CA GLY A 360 -21.36 -2.40 22.67
C GLY A 360 -19.87 -2.29 22.33
N ILE A 361 -19.48 -1.28 21.54
CA ILE A 361 -18.07 -0.99 21.23
C ILE A 361 -17.35 -0.48 22.47
N THR A 362 -17.94 0.48 23.21
CA THR A 362 -17.37 1.00 24.45
C THR A 362 -17.20 -0.11 25.51
N GLN A 363 -18.14 -1.05 25.59
CA GLN A 363 -17.99 -2.24 26.44
C GLN A 363 -16.83 -3.13 25.98
N ALA A 364 -16.65 -3.33 24.68
CA ALA A 364 -15.50 -4.08 24.15
C ALA A 364 -14.17 -3.42 24.52
N TRP A 365 -14.08 -2.09 24.44
CA TRP A 365 -12.89 -1.33 24.87
C TRP A 365 -12.57 -1.53 26.35
N VAL A 366 -13.57 -1.40 27.23
CA VAL A 366 -13.37 -1.60 28.68
C VAL A 366 -12.98 -3.04 29.01
N ASN A 367 -13.54 -4.02 28.32
CA ASN A 367 -13.13 -5.42 28.48
C ASN A 367 -11.70 -5.66 28.00
N ASN A 368 -11.30 -5.06 26.87
CA ASN A 368 -9.94 -5.15 26.36
C ASN A 368 -8.92 -4.54 27.33
N ILE A 369 -9.22 -3.36 27.91
CA ILE A 369 -8.40 -2.76 28.99
C ILE A 369 -8.27 -3.73 30.16
N ALA A 370 -9.37 -4.33 30.61
CA ALA A 370 -9.32 -5.26 31.74
C ALA A 370 -8.46 -6.50 31.46
N ILE A 371 -8.44 -7.01 30.23
CA ILE A 371 -7.64 -8.20 29.86
C ILE A 371 -6.14 -7.88 29.85
N THR A 372 -5.76 -6.67 29.44
CA THR A 372 -4.35 -6.26 29.33
C THR A 372 -3.75 -5.81 30.66
N LEU A 373 -4.57 -5.39 31.63
CA LEU A 373 -4.12 -4.88 32.92
C LEU A 373 -3.49 -5.96 33.84
N PRO A 374 -2.37 -5.64 34.54
CA PRO A 374 -1.80 -6.50 35.57
C PRO A 374 -2.79 -6.83 36.70
N LYS A 375 -2.60 -7.99 37.35
CA LYS A 375 -3.49 -8.45 38.44
C LYS A 375 -3.65 -7.44 39.58
N SER A 376 -2.63 -6.63 39.88
CA SER A 376 -2.69 -5.59 40.91
C SER A 376 -3.71 -4.48 40.61
N PHE A 377 -3.99 -4.21 39.33
CA PHE A 377 -4.91 -3.16 38.89
C PHE A 377 -6.36 -3.64 38.72
N GLN A 378 -6.59 -4.96 38.69
CA GLN A 378 -7.92 -5.55 38.48
C GLN A 378 -8.98 -5.08 39.48
N ARG A 379 -8.60 -4.82 40.73
CA ARG A 379 -9.51 -4.31 41.77
C ARG A 379 -10.09 -2.93 41.43
N HIS A 380 -9.39 -2.12 40.64
CA HIS A 380 -9.84 -0.80 40.22
C HIS A 380 -10.77 -0.88 39.00
N MET A 381 -10.87 -2.03 38.34
CA MET A 381 -11.76 -2.25 37.19
C MET A 381 -13.13 -2.82 37.58
N ILE A 382 -13.39 -3.03 38.87
CA ILE A 382 -14.63 -3.65 39.37
C ILE A 382 -15.86 -2.83 38.96
N TRP A 383 -15.85 -1.51 39.19
CA TRP A 383 -16.97 -0.64 38.83
C TRP A 383 -17.17 -0.56 37.31
N PRO A 384 -16.16 -0.24 36.48
CA PRO A 384 -16.33 -0.21 35.03
C PRO A 384 -16.84 -1.54 34.44
N LEU A 385 -16.30 -2.68 34.88
CA LEU A 385 -16.72 -4.00 34.40
C LEU A 385 -18.11 -4.40 34.91
N GLY A 386 -18.47 -3.98 36.12
CA GLY A 386 -19.81 -4.19 36.66
C GLY A 386 -20.86 -3.51 35.78
N LEU A 387 -20.62 -2.25 35.42
CA LEU A 387 -21.52 -1.49 34.56
C LEU A 387 -21.56 -2.02 33.11
N ALA A 388 -20.40 -2.41 32.57
CA ALA A 388 -20.31 -3.01 31.24
C ALA A 388 -21.14 -4.30 31.11
N ARG A 389 -21.44 -4.99 32.22
CA ARG A 389 -22.26 -6.22 32.26
C ARG A 389 -23.76 -5.98 32.50
N THR A 390 -24.14 -4.89 33.16
CA THR A 390 -25.55 -4.60 33.54
C THR A 390 -26.33 -3.88 32.43
N VAL A 391 -25.66 -3.16 31.54
CA VAL A 391 -26.29 -2.51 30.38
C VAL A 391 -26.50 -3.55 29.28
N GLY A 392 -27.73 -4.05 29.15
CA GLY A 392 -28.11 -5.13 28.24
C GLY A 392 -27.66 -4.93 26.79
N SER A 393 -27.05 -5.98 26.23
CA SER A 393 -26.62 -6.08 24.83
C SER A 393 -27.83 -6.01 23.88
N PRO A 394 -27.93 -5.03 22.95
CA PRO A 394 -28.64 -5.27 21.71
C PRO A 394 -27.85 -6.35 20.96
N ARG A 395 -28.49 -7.47 20.66
CA ARG A 395 -27.89 -8.67 20.05
C ARG A 395 -26.96 -8.30 18.87
N LEU A 396 -25.65 -8.23 19.12
CA LEU A 396 -24.68 -8.63 18.11
C LEU A 396 -24.96 -10.11 17.88
N THR A 397 -25.42 -10.47 16.69
CA THR A 397 -25.66 -11.85 16.31
C THR A 397 -24.42 -12.68 16.60
N THR A 398 -24.52 -13.49 17.65
CA THR A 398 -23.56 -14.52 18.05
C THR A 398 -23.21 -15.38 16.84
N ASN A 399 -21.95 -15.30 16.42
CA ASN A 399 -21.18 -16.41 15.86
C ASN A 399 -19.67 -16.07 15.88
N THR A 400 -19.14 -15.75 17.07
CA THR A 400 -17.70 -15.85 17.32
C THR A 400 -17.49 -16.36 18.74
N THR A 401 -17.62 -17.68 18.91
CA THR A 401 -17.23 -18.37 20.14
C THR A 401 -15.70 -18.34 20.28
N MET A 402 -15.21 -17.63 21.29
CA MET A 402 -13.90 -17.92 21.87
C MET A 402 -13.91 -19.36 22.42
N SER A 403 -12.91 -20.14 22.05
CA SER A 403 -12.53 -21.34 22.80
C SER A 403 -11.05 -21.26 23.09
N THR A 404 -10.73 -21.10 24.38
CA THR A 404 -9.40 -21.28 24.93
C THR A 404 -9.39 -22.65 25.62
N GLN A 405 -8.64 -23.61 25.10
CA GLN A 405 -7.93 -24.59 25.93
C GLN A 405 -6.87 -25.35 25.11
N THR A 406 -5.65 -25.31 25.64
CA THR A 406 -4.44 -26.04 25.25
C THR A 406 -4.56 -27.51 25.66
N VAL A 407 -4.16 -28.48 24.81
CA VAL A 407 -3.47 -29.75 25.14
C VAL A 407 -3.19 -30.57 23.85
N PHE A 408 -1.90 -30.80 23.59
CA PHE A 408 -1.19 -31.93 22.95
C PHE A 408 -1.59 -32.55 21.57
N GLN A 409 -0.62 -32.50 20.63
CA GLN A 409 -0.06 -33.54 19.72
C GLN A 409 -0.95 -34.72 19.23
N ALA A 410 -0.89 -35.27 18.01
CA ALA A 410 0.01 -35.19 16.84
C ALA A 410 -0.62 -35.85 15.58
N THR A 411 -0.10 -35.49 14.38
CA THR A 411 -0.14 -36.20 13.06
C THR A 411 -1.52 -36.38 12.36
N SER A 412 -1.76 -36.11 11.06
CA SER A 412 -0.92 -35.93 9.85
C SER A 412 -1.78 -35.37 8.67
N THR A 413 -1.24 -34.41 7.90
CA THR A 413 -1.40 -34.10 6.43
C THR A 413 -2.80 -34.03 5.75
N SER A 414 -3.19 -33.07 4.88
CA SER A 414 -2.43 -32.18 3.97
C SER A 414 -3.26 -31.01 3.35
N SER A 415 -2.61 -29.81 3.28
CA SER A 415 -2.65 -28.70 2.28
C SER A 415 -3.99 -28.04 1.87
N SER A 416 -4.19 -26.72 1.97
CA SER A 416 -3.32 -25.59 1.58
C SER A 416 -3.35 -24.42 2.58
N ALA A 417 -2.19 -24.00 3.08
CA ALA A 417 -2.01 -23.02 4.14
C ALA A 417 -1.87 -21.57 3.62
N SER A 418 -2.60 -20.64 4.25
CA SER A 418 -2.13 -19.26 4.44
C SER A 418 -1.23 -19.25 5.69
N PRO A 419 -0.07 -18.58 5.69
CA PRO A 419 0.85 -18.65 6.82
C PRO A 419 0.32 -17.82 8.00
N THR A 420 -0.06 -18.50 9.08
CA THR A 420 -0.17 -17.88 10.41
C THR A 420 1.26 -17.60 10.88
N CYS A 421 1.74 -16.35 10.73
CA CYS A 421 3.01 -15.95 11.34
C CYS A 421 2.84 -15.85 12.87
N THR A 422 3.93 -16.05 13.61
CA THR A 422 3.97 -15.89 15.08
C THR A 422 4.95 -14.78 15.43
N THR A 423 4.65 -13.93 16.42
CA THR A 423 5.58 -12.89 16.87
C THR A 423 6.71 -13.52 17.67
N ALA A 424 7.96 -13.27 17.31
CA ALA A 424 9.14 -13.83 17.98
C ALA A 424 9.85 -12.79 18.86
N ILE A 425 10.50 -13.26 19.93
CA ILE A 425 11.29 -12.41 20.83
C ILE A 425 12.61 -12.04 20.12
N PRO A 426 12.93 -10.74 19.98
CA PRO A 426 14.16 -10.30 19.31
C PRO A 426 15.44 -10.69 20.06
N ASP A 427 16.53 -10.94 19.32
CA ASP A 427 17.87 -11.14 19.89
C ASP A 427 18.53 -9.84 20.37
N LYS A 428 19.82 -9.90 20.76
CA LYS A 428 20.62 -8.75 21.20
C LYS A 428 20.61 -7.56 20.23
N TYR A 429 20.53 -7.82 18.93
CA TYR A 429 20.53 -6.80 17.87
C TYR A 429 19.15 -6.64 17.21
N GLY A 430 18.11 -7.24 17.81
CA GLY A 430 16.74 -7.13 17.33
C GLY A 430 16.36 -8.15 16.25
N TYR A 431 17.20 -9.16 15.97
CA TYR A 431 16.88 -10.18 14.95
C TYR A 431 15.73 -11.08 15.41
N VAL A 432 14.84 -11.38 14.47
CA VAL A 432 13.81 -12.40 14.61
C VAL A 432 13.76 -13.28 13.37
N PRO A 433 13.34 -14.56 13.48
CA PRO A 433 13.24 -15.44 12.33
C PRO A 433 12.36 -14.84 11.22
N PRO A 434 12.70 -14.99 9.92
CA PRO A 434 11.98 -14.38 8.78
C PRO A 434 10.51 -14.79 8.64
N ASN A 435 10.10 -15.87 9.32
CA ASN A 435 8.72 -16.35 9.32
C ASN A 435 7.87 -15.70 10.42
N SER A 436 8.43 -14.76 11.19
CA SER A 436 7.78 -14.10 12.31
C SER A 436 7.05 -12.83 11.85
N CYS A 437 5.95 -12.46 12.48
CA CYS A 437 5.17 -11.28 12.06
C CYS A 437 5.91 -9.95 12.24
N ASN A 438 6.86 -9.90 13.18
CA ASN A 438 7.71 -8.74 13.47
C ASN A 438 9.08 -8.79 12.78
N ALA A 439 9.24 -9.61 11.74
CA ALA A 439 10.48 -9.69 10.98
C ALA A 439 10.57 -8.60 9.90
N ASN A 440 11.49 -7.66 10.07
CA ASN A 440 11.81 -6.65 9.06
C ASN A 440 12.78 -7.16 7.98
N TYR A 441 13.60 -8.16 8.30
CA TYR A 441 14.64 -8.70 7.41
C TYR A 441 14.37 -10.17 7.07
N GLY A 442 14.60 -10.55 5.81
CA GLY A 442 14.52 -11.93 5.33
C GLY A 442 15.73 -12.80 5.69
N PHE A 443 16.77 -12.19 6.26
CA PHE A 443 18.08 -12.75 6.57
C PHE A 443 18.67 -12.04 7.80
N TYR A 444 19.80 -12.54 8.32
CA TYR A 444 20.54 -11.87 9.40
C TYR A 444 21.56 -10.89 8.80
N PRO A 445 21.35 -9.55 8.90
CA PRO A 445 22.25 -8.58 8.30
C PRO A 445 23.62 -8.56 9.01
N GLN A 446 24.71 -8.63 8.26
CA GLN A 446 26.07 -8.62 8.79
C GLN A 446 26.59 -7.19 8.91
N TRP A 447 27.07 -6.81 10.10
CA TRP A 447 27.56 -5.46 10.33
C TRP A 447 28.87 -5.19 9.58
N GLU A 448 29.78 -6.17 9.57
CA GLU A 448 31.13 -6.09 9.03
C GLU A 448 31.11 -5.79 7.53
N ASP A 449 30.32 -6.55 6.77
CA ASP A 449 30.24 -6.41 5.32
C ASP A 449 29.59 -5.08 4.93
N ASN A 450 28.46 -4.73 5.55
CA ASN A 450 27.78 -3.46 5.27
C ASN A 450 28.67 -2.25 5.61
N ALA A 451 29.43 -2.31 6.71
CA ALA A 451 30.39 -1.28 7.08
C ALA A 451 31.55 -1.19 6.06
N ALA A 452 32.06 -2.32 5.57
CA ALA A 452 33.12 -2.34 4.56
C ALA A 452 32.67 -1.68 3.24
N PHE A 453 31.46 -1.99 2.78
CA PHE A 453 30.87 -1.33 1.60
C PHE A 453 30.63 0.16 1.83
N ALA A 454 30.14 0.57 3.00
CA ALA A 454 29.96 1.98 3.35
C ALA A 454 31.28 2.77 3.25
N VAL A 455 32.37 2.22 3.80
CA VAL A 455 33.70 2.83 3.73
C VAL A 455 34.18 2.90 2.27
N ALA A 456 34.04 1.81 1.51
CA ALA A 456 34.49 1.77 0.11
C ALA A 456 33.75 2.78 -0.78
N PHE A 457 32.41 2.87 -0.66
CA PHE A 457 31.62 3.88 -1.37
C PHE A 457 31.93 5.30 -0.88
N GLY A 458 32.16 5.49 0.42
CA GLY A 458 32.56 6.77 1.00
C GLY A 458 33.88 7.28 0.43
N LEU A 459 34.92 6.44 0.42
CA LEU A 459 36.22 6.77 -0.19
C LEU A 459 36.08 7.10 -1.67
N SER A 460 35.29 6.30 -2.40
CA SER A 460 35.02 6.50 -3.82
C SER A 460 34.28 7.82 -4.09
N THR A 461 33.35 8.21 -3.21
CA THR A 461 32.61 9.48 -3.28
C THR A 461 33.54 10.68 -3.05
N VAL A 462 34.41 10.60 -2.04
CA VAL A 462 35.41 11.64 -1.76
C VAL A 462 36.37 11.81 -2.94
N ALA A 463 36.81 10.70 -3.55
CA ALA A 463 37.65 10.73 -4.74
C ALA A 463 36.97 11.45 -5.91
N HIS A 464 35.71 11.13 -6.23
CA HIS A 464 34.94 11.81 -7.28
C HIS A 464 34.73 13.30 -6.97
N LEU A 465 34.51 13.66 -5.70
CA LEU A 465 34.36 15.05 -5.27
C LEU A 465 35.65 15.84 -5.49
N VAL A 466 36.79 15.31 -5.04
CA VAL A 466 38.11 15.92 -5.25
C VAL A 466 38.41 16.06 -6.75
N GLN A 467 38.15 15.00 -7.53
CA GLN A 467 38.32 15.03 -8.99
C GLN A 467 37.42 16.06 -9.67
N ALA A 468 36.16 16.21 -9.24
CA ALA A 468 35.24 17.19 -9.79
C ALA A 468 35.67 18.63 -9.50
N ILE A 469 36.21 18.91 -8.30
CA ILE A 469 36.74 20.22 -7.91
C ILE A 469 37.99 20.55 -8.75
N ILE A 470 38.94 19.62 -8.85
CA ILE A 470 40.18 19.83 -9.60
C ILE A 470 39.91 20.00 -11.10
N LEU A 471 39.05 19.15 -11.68
CA LEU A 471 38.80 19.13 -13.12
C LEU A 471 37.71 20.14 -13.56
N LYS A 472 37.02 20.79 -12.62
CA LYS A 472 36.00 21.82 -12.84
C LYS A 472 34.91 21.40 -13.84
N LYS A 473 34.42 20.16 -13.71
CA LYS A 473 33.36 19.60 -14.58
C LYS A 473 32.06 19.42 -13.81
N SER A 474 31.07 20.28 -14.07
CA SER A 474 29.79 20.31 -13.34
C SER A 474 28.94 19.04 -13.51
N PHE A 475 29.03 18.33 -14.63
CA PHE A 475 28.23 17.12 -14.85
C PHE A 475 28.65 15.92 -13.97
N CYS A 476 29.83 15.97 -13.36
CA CYS A 476 30.30 14.96 -12.41
C CYS A 476 29.52 14.96 -11.09
N TRP A 477 28.70 15.99 -10.82
CA TRP A 477 27.75 15.96 -9.72
C TRP A 477 26.82 14.74 -9.74
N VAL A 478 26.47 14.25 -10.94
CA VAL A 478 25.58 13.09 -11.11
C VAL A 478 26.21 11.81 -10.54
N ILE A 479 27.50 11.56 -10.81
CA ILE A 479 28.19 10.37 -10.26
C ILE A 479 28.47 10.52 -8.77
N ILE A 480 28.76 11.74 -8.29
CA ILE A 480 28.92 12.02 -6.85
C ILE A 480 27.62 11.70 -6.11
N MET A 481 26.47 12.11 -6.65
CA MET A 481 25.17 11.79 -6.05
C MET A 481 24.89 10.29 -6.04
N GLY A 482 25.17 9.58 -7.13
CA GLY A 482 25.06 8.12 -7.17
C GLY A 482 25.92 7.43 -6.11
N ALA A 483 27.21 7.80 -6.02
CA ALA A 483 28.14 7.24 -5.04
C ALA A 483 27.78 7.58 -3.59
N LEU A 484 27.30 8.81 -3.35
CA LEU A 484 26.84 9.25 -2.03
C LEU A 484 25.60 8.45 -1.59
N TRP A 485 24.65 8.20 -2.49
CA TRP A 485 23.44 7.44 -2.15
C TRP A 485 23.76 5.98 -1.84
N GLU A 486 24.71 5.36 -2.57
CA GLU A 486 25.23 4.04 -2.20
C GLU A 486 25.91 4.06 -0.82
N CYS A 487 26.73 5.08 -0.54
CA CYS A 487 27.38 5.24 0.77
C CYS A 487 26.35 5.33 1.91
N VAL A 488 25.36 6.23 1.78
CA VAL A 488 24.30 6.39 2.79
C VAL A 488 23.46 5.12 2.92
N CYS A 489 23.16 4.43 1.81
CA CYS A 489 22.51 3.12 1.84
C CYS A 489 23.24 2.16 2.77
N PHE A 490 24.55 1.96 2.55
CA PHE A 490 25.33 1.00 3.34
C PHE A 490 25.58 1.44 4.79
N ILE A 491 25.63 2.75 5.07
CA ILE A 491 25.63 3.27 6.45
C ILE A 491 24.33 2.86 7.15
N LEU A 492 23.17 3.09 6.52
CA LEU A 492 21.88 2.74 7.10
C LEU A 492 21.71 1.22 7.26
N ARG A 493 22.26 0.42 6.34
CA ARG A 493 22.28 -1.05 6.49
C ARG A 493 23.16 -1.50 7.64
N ALA A 494 24.33 -0.88 7.84
CA ALA A 494 25.20 -1.19 8.97
C ALA A 494 24.56 -0.80 10.31
N LEU A 495 23.82 0.32 10.36
CA LEU A 495 23.02 0.70 11.53
C LEU A 495 21.88 -0.28 11.77
N GLY A 496 21.10 -0.61 10.72
CA GLY A 496 20.02 -1.58 10.78
C GLY A 496 20.47 -2.98 11.17
N ALA A 497 21.71 -3.39 10.88
CA ALA A 497 22.27 -4.66 11.35
C ALA A 497 22.36 -4.75 12.89
N ARG A 498 22.54 -3.60 13.57
CA ARG A 498 22.59 -3.52 15.04
C ARG A 498 21.25 -3.17 15.68
N ASP A 499 20.30 -2.67 14.89
CA ASP A 499 18.97 -2.25 15.32
C ASP A 499 17.91 -2.71 14.30
N GLN A 500 17.62 -4.01 14.31
CA GLN A 500 16.86 -4.66 13.25
C GLN A 500 15.34 -4.46 13.37
N GLN A 501 14.84 -4.00 14.52
CA GLN A 501 13.41 -3.74 14.74
C GLN A 501 12.97 -2.37 14.21
N GLU A 502 13.91 -1.46 13.96
CA GLU A 502 13.65 -0.17 13.34
C GLU A 502 13.43 -0.29 11.82
N SER A 503 12.17 -0.29 11.41
CA SER A 503 11.77 -0.43 10.01
C SER A 503 12.27 0.71 9.11
N THR A 504 12.54 1.89 9.68
CA THR A 504 13.04 3.07 8.95
C THR A 504 14.38 2.79 8.27
N TYR A 505 15.33 2.14 8.96
CA TYR A 505 16.64 1.81 8.37
C TYR A 505 16.48 0.87 7.17
N MET A 506 15.62 -0.14 7.30
CA MET A 506 15.33 -1.09 6.22
C MET A 506 14.69 -0.41 5.02
N ILE A 507 13.66 0.42 5.24
CA ILE A 507 12.90 1.07 4.16
C ILE A 507 13.80 2.03 3.39
N VAL A 508 14.48 2.93 4.09
CA VAL A 508 15.29 3.97 3.46
C VAL A 508 16.51 3.37 2.77
N SER A 509 17.19 2.39 3.39
CA SER A 509 18.32 1.72 2.74
C SER A 509 17.90 0.94 1.49
N THR A 510 16.75 0.26 1.51
CA THR A 510 16.22 -0.46 0.33
C THR A 510 15.90 0.51 -0.81
N LEU A 511 15.26 1.65 -0.50
CA LEU A 511 14.97 2.68 -1.50
C LEU A 511 16.26 3.26 -2.10
N LEU A 512 17.24 3.62 -1.28
CA LEU A 512 18.52 4.16 -1.75
C LEU A 512 19.27 3.14 -2.60
N LEU A 513 19.29 1.87 -2.19
CA LEU A 513 19.91 0.80 -2.97
C LEU A 513 19.29 0.70 -4.36
N LEU A 514 17.97 0.81 -4.48
CA LEU A 514 17.27 0.76 -5.78
C LEU A 514 17.51 2.01 -6.65
N LEU A 515 17.62 3.18 -6.02
CA LEU A 515 17.71 4.47 -6.71
C LEU A 515 19.13 4.88 -7.13
N ALA A 516 20.14 4.58 -6.31
CA ALA A 516 21.51 5.03 -6.53
C ALA A 516 22.11 4.67 -7.91
N PRO A 517 21.89 3.48 -8.48
CA PRO A 517 22.42 3.10 -9.79
C PRO A 517 21.82 3.86 -10.96
N LEU A 518 20.61 4.41 -10.81
CA LEU A 518 20.00 5.22 -11.86
C LEU A 518 20.86 6.45 -12.13
N TRP A 519 21.50 7.00 -11.10
CA TRP A 519 22.47 8.08 -11.23
C TRP A 519 23.73 7.62 -11.98
N ILE A 520 24.24 6.42 -11.65
CA ILE A 520 25.43 5.85 -12.31
C ILE A 520 25.13 5.59 -13.79
N ASN A 521 23.96 5.03 -14.11
CA ASN A 521 23.52 4.77 -15.48
C ASN A 521 23.32 6.07 -16.27
N ALA A 522 22.65 7.06 -15.66
CA ALA A 522 22.49 8.39 -16.24
C ALA A 522 23.83 9.05 -16.54
N PHE A 523 24.81 8.90 -15.64
CA PHE A 523 26.16 9.41 -15.84
C PHE A 523 26.88 8.74 -17.01
N ALA A 524 26.73 7.42 -17.19
CA ALA A 524 27.27 6.70 -18.34
C ALA A 524 26.65 7.21 -19.66
N TYR A 525 25.33 7.39 -19.70
CA TYR A 525 24.62 7.94 -20.85
C TYR A 525 25.07 9.36 -21.20
N MET A 526 25.21 10.22 -20.19
CA MET A 526 25.69 11.58 -20.33
C MET A 526 27.15 11.63 -20.82
N THR A 527 28.00 10.73 -20.34
CA THR A 527 29.41 10.66 -20.73
C THR A 527 29.55 10.30 -22.20
N VAL A 528 28.85 9.26 -22.67
CA VAL A 528 28.84 8.86 -24.09
C VAL A 528 28.21 9.95 -24.96
N ALA A 529 27.10 10.56 -24.54
CA ALA A 529 26.50 11.66 -25.28
C ALA A 529 27.48 12.84 -25.47
N ARG A 530 28.28 13.17 -24.46
CA ARG A 530 29.34 14.20 -24.57
C ARG A 530 30.48 13.74 -25.47
N LEU A 531 30.89 12.48 -25.40
CA LEU A 531 31.88 11.91 -26.33
C LEU A 531 31.40 11.98 -27.77
N VAL A 532 30.13 11.65 -28.05
CA VAL A 532 29.53 11.78 -29.39
C VAL A 532 29.52 13.24 -29.83
N HIS A 533 29.17 14.18 -28.95
CA HIS A 533 29.19 15.60 -29.26
C HIS A 533 30.60 16.10 -29.60
N PHE A 534 31.61 15.62 -28.87
CA PHE A 534 32.99 16.06 -28.97
C PHE A 534 33.73 15.43 -30.16
N LEU A 535 33.46 14.15 -30.49
CA LEU A 535 34.22 13.38 -31.47
C LEU A 535 33.51 13.19 -32.82
N HIS A 536 32.18 13.24 -32.86
CA HIS A 536 31.44 12.93 -34.09
C HIS A 536 31.22 14.20 -34.95
N PRO A 537 31.67 14.24 -36.23
CA PRO A 537 31.59 15.45 -37.07
C PRO A 537 30.18 16.04 -37.22
N ARG A 538 29.17 15.18 -37.30
CA ARG A 538 27.74 15.58 -37.40
C ARG A 538 27.02 15.73 -36.05
N ARG A 539 27.69 15.50 -34.91
CA ARG A 539 27.10 15.51 -33.55
C ARG A 539 25.82 14.65 -33.41
N ARG A 540 25.68 13.64 -34.26
CA ARG A 540 24.52 12.75 -34.37
C ARG A 540 25.02 11.33 -34.55
N LEU A 541 24.38 10.38 -33.89
CA LEU A 541 24.67 8.96 -33.98
C LEU A 541 23.36 8.20 -34.07
N ALA A 542 23.24 7.24 -35.00
CA ALA A 542 22.01 6.48 -35.25
C ALA A 542 20.75 7.38 -35.48
N GLY A 543 20.92 8.55 -36.11
CA GLY A 543 19.82 9.50 -36.38
C GLY A 543 19.46 10.41 -35.19
N LEU A 544 19.98 10.16 -33.99
CA LEU A 544 19.72 10.96 -32.80
C LEU A 544 20.83 12.00 -32.58
N SER A 545 20.44 13.21 -32.16
CA SER A 545 21.43 14.21 -31.71
C SER A 545 21.99 13.84 -30.33
N ALA A 546 23.27 14.13 -30.09
CA ALA A 546 23.95 13.83 -28.83
C ALA A 546 23.17 14.29 -27.58
N SER A 547 22.54 15.47 -27.63
CA SER A 547 21.77 16.01 -26.52
C SER A 547 20.44 15.29 -26.29
N TRP A 548 19.84 14.73 -27.34
CA TRP A 548 18.63 13.91 -27.23
C TRP A 548 18.95 12.49 -26.77
N LEU A 549 20.15 11.97 -27.06
CA LEU A 549 20.59 10.66 -26.62
C LEU A 549 20.53 10.55 -25.09
N ALA A 550 21.25 11.39 -24.35
CA ALA A 550 21.22 11.34 -22.89
C ALA A 550 19.81 11.57 -22.32
N LYS A 551 19.05 12.54 -22.85
CA LYS A 551 17.69 12.85 -22.37
C LYS A 551 16.72 11.69 -22.56
N CYS A 552 16.76 11.03 -23.72
CA CYS A 552 15.84 9.94 -24.03
C CYS A 552 16.06 8.76 -23.08
N PHE A 553 17.30 8.29 -22.95
CA PHE A 553 17.62 7.12 -22.14
C PHE A 553 17.42 7.39 -20.63
N VAL A 554 17.79 8.57 -20.13
CA VAL A 554 17.52 8.95 -18.73
C VAL A 554 16.02 9.02 -18.45
N THR A 555 15.21 9.58 -19.36
CA THR A 555 13.75 9.62 -19.17
C THR A 555 13.13 8.23 -19.16
N VAL A 556 13.59 7.33 -20.05
CA VAL A 556 13.12 5.94 -20.06
C VAL A 556 13.46 5.24 -18.74
N ASP A 557 14.67 5.42 -18.22
CA ASP A 557 15.06 4.85 -16.92
C ASP A 557 14.20 5.38 -15.77
N VAL A 558 13.90 6.69 -15.73
CA VAL A 558 13.01 7.29 -14.71
C VAL A 558 11.61 6.69 -14.81
N ILE A 559 11.08 6.50 -16.02
CA ILE A 559 9.77 5.85 -16.22
C ILE A 559 9.82 4.39 -15.75
N CYS A 560 10.87 3.64 -16.11
CA CYS A 560 11.06 2.26 -15.66
C CYS A 560 11.14 2.16 -14.15
N PHE A 561 11.81 3.11 -13.49
CA PHE A 561 11.86 3.20 -12.04
C PHE A 561 10.49 3.46 -11.42
N ILE A 562 9.69 4.39 -11.96
CA ILE A 562 8.32 4.64 -11.46
C ILE A 562 7.46 3.37 -11.57
N ILE A 563 7.59 2.63 -12.68
CA ILE A 563 6.92 1.34 -12.87
C ILE A 563 7.39 0.33 -11.81
N GLN A 564 8.69 0.25 -11.53
CA GLN A 564 9.24 -0.64 -10.49
C GLN A 564 8.79 -0.23 -9.09
N ALA A 565 8.78 1.07 -8.76
CA ALA A 565 8.31 1.56 -7.47
C ALA A 565 6.82 1.24 -7.26
N ALA A 566 5.99 1.43 -8.28
CA ALA A 566 4.58 1.04 -8.24
C ALA A 566 4.42 -0.48 -8.08
N GLY A 567 5.14 -1.28 -8.86
CA GLY A 567 5.12 -2.74 -8.75
C GLY A 567 5.64 -3.25 -7.39
N GLY A 568 6.67 -2.61 -6.84
CA GLY A 568 7.24 -2.91 -5.53
C GLY A 568 6.30 -2.56 -4.37
N ALA A 569 5.58 -1.44 -4.45
CA ALA A 569 4.55 -1.08 -3.48
C ALA A 569 3.39 -2.09 -3.49
N MET A 570 2.96 -2.54 -4.68
CA MET A 570 1.93 -3.58 -4.83
C MET A 570 2.40 -4.94 -4.32
N LEU A 571 3.69 -5.26 -4.44
CA LEU A 571 4.30 -6.47 -3.90
C LEU A 571 4.31 -6.51 -2.36
N ALA A 572 4.26 -5.35 -1.69
CA ALA A 572 4.22 -5.25 -0.23
C ALA A 572 2.83 -5.54 0.36
N ASP A 573 1.78 -5.54 -0.46
CA ASP A 573 0.41 -5.87 -0.06
C ASP A 573 0.27 -7.39 0.15
N GLN A 574 0.51 -7.85 1.38
CA GLN A 574 0.41 -9.28 1.74
C GLN A 574 -1.03 -9.78 1.90
N ASN A 575 -2.02 -8.89 1.91
CA ASN A 575 -3.42 -9.26 2.14
C ASN A 575 -4.12 -9.70 0.85
N ASN A 576 -3.57 -9.33 -0.32
CA ASN A 576 -4.14 -9.65 -1.62
C ASN A 576 -3.11 -10.31 -2.54
N SER A 577 -3.16 -11.64 -2.63
CA SER A 577 -2.24 -12.43 -3.48
C SER A 577 -2.31 -12.05 -4.96
N ASP A 578 -3.46 -11.56 -5.44
CA ASP A 578 -3.64 -11.12 -6.82
C ASP A 578 -2.96 -9.76 -7.06
N THR A 579 -3.04 -8.84 -6.08
CA THR A 579 -2.31 -7.55 -6.12
C THR A 579 -0.82 -7.78 -6.06
N ALA A 580 -0.35 -8.69 -5.19
CA ALA A 580 1.07 -9.04 -5.10
C ALA A 580 1.59 -9.70 -6.39
N ASP A 581 0.84 -10.63 -7.01
CA ASP A 581 1.22 -11.24 -8.30
C ASP A 581 1.22 -10.22 -9.45
N LEU A 582 0.23 -9.31 -9.48
CA LEU A 582 0.22 -8.21 -10.44
C LEU A 582 1.41 -7.27 -10.21
N GLY A 583 1.69 -6.91 -8.96
CA GLY A 583 2.83 -6.09 -8.56
C GLY A 583 4.15 -6.70 -9.02
N ARG A 584 4.33 -8.02 -8.86
CA ARG A 584 5.48 -8.76 -9.39
C ARG A 584 5.64 -8.58 -10.89
N LYS A 585 4.57 -8.79 -11.66
CA LYS A 585 4.59 -8.66 -13.13
C LYS A 585 4.90 -7.23 -13.56
N VAL A 586 4.33 -6.24 -12.88
CA VAL A 586 4.60 -4.81 -13.13
C VAL A 586 6.06 -4.47 -12.84
N TYR A 587 6.59 -4.92 -11.70
CA TYR A 587 8.00 -4.75 -11.33
C TYR A 587 8.93 -5.37 -12.38
N MET A 588 8.70 -6.64 -12.73
CA MET A 588 9.50 -7.35 -13.74
C MET A 588 9.44 -6.70 -15.12
N ALA A 589 8.28 -6.14 -15.51
CA ALA A 589 8.15 -5.40 -16.76
C ALA A 589 9.04 -4.15 -16.76
N GLY A 590 9.06 -3.39 -15.65
CA GLY A 590 9.94 -2.23 -15.50
C GLY A 590 11.43 -2.59 -15.60
N VAL A 591 11.87 -3.65 -14.92
CA VAL A 591 13.26 -4.15 -14.99
C VAL A 591 13.60 -4.64 -16.40
N GLY A 592 12.67 -5.34 -17.06
CA GLY A 592 12.86 -5.85 -18.42
C GLY A 592 12.99 -4.74 -19.48
N VAL A 593 12.16 -3.70 -19.40
CA VAL A 593 12.28 -2.52 -20.28
C VAL A 593 13.59 -1.78 -20.03
N GLN A 594 14.00 -1.64 -18.77
CA GLN A 594 15.29 -1.05 -18.41
C GLN A 594 16.46 -1.85 -19.00
N LEU A 595 16.44 -3.19 -18.90
CA LEU A 595 17.45 -4.06 -19.51
C LEU A 595 17.53 -3.85 -21.03
N ALA A 596 16.38 -3.86 -21.70
CA ALA A 596 16.31 -3.63 -23.14
C ALA A 596 16.88 -2.25 -23.50
N CYS A 597 16.58 -1.23 -22.71
CA CYS A 597 17.10 0.13 -22.88
C CYS A 597 18.64 0.15 -22.82
N VAL A 598 19.22 -0.45 -21.77
CA VAL A 598 20.68 -0.54 -21.60
C VAL A 598 21.34 -1.32 -22.74
N LEU A 599 20.74 -2.42 -23.21
CA LEU A 599 21.27 -3.20 -24.34
C LEU A 599 21.24 -2.43 -25.66
N VAL A 600 20.17 -1.67 -25.91
CA VAL A 600 20.10 -0.75 -27.05
C VAL A 600 21.18 0.32 -26.94
N PHE A 601 21.37 0.89 -25.75
CA PHE A 601 22.42 1.87 -25.51
C PHE A 601 23.83 1.30 -25.72
N LEU A 602 24.08 0.09 -25.24
CA LEU A 602 25.32 -0.63 -25.45
C LEU A 602 25.61 -0.86 -26.94
N THR A 603 24.56 -1.17 -27.71
CA THR A 603 24.66 -1.30 -29.17
C THR A 603 25.03 0.04 -29.82
N ILE A 604 24.39 1.14 -29.41
CA ILE A 604 24.73 2.49 -29.88
C ILE A 604 26.19 2.84 -29.51
N HIS A 605 26.63 2.54 -28.30
CA HIS A 605 28.01 2.72 -27.85
C HIS A 605 29.00 1.90 -28.67
N ALA A 606 28.64 0.67 -29.05
CA ALA A 606 29.46 -0.17 -29.93
C ALA A 606 29.56 0.37 -31.36
N LEU A 607 28.46 0.90 -31.91
CA LEU A 607 28.49 1.60 -33.20
C LEU A 607 29.41 2.83 -33.13
N PHE A 608 29.31 3.62 -32.05
CA PHE A 608 30.18 4.76 -31.83
C PHE A 608 31.65 4.37 -31.72
N HIS A 609 31.96 3.34 -30.93
CA HIS A 609 33.33 2.86 -30.75
C HIS A 609 33.93 2.36 -32.06
N ARG A 610 33.14 1.65 -32.89
CA ARG A 610 33.58 1.22 -34.23
C ARG A 610 33.95 2.42 -35.10
N GLU A 611 33.12 3.46 -35.13
CA GLU A 611 33.38 4.67 -35.93
C GLU A 611 34.61 5.44 -35.42
N VAL A 612 34.74 5.62 -34.10
CA VAL A 612 35.93 6.25 -33.49
C VAL A 612 37.20 5.44 -33.80
N SER A 613 37.13 4.11 -33.73
CA SER A 613 38.26 3.22 -34.05
C SER A 613 38.66 3.30 -35.52
N GLN A 614 37.70 3.42 -36.43
CA GLN A 614 37.95 3.62 -37.87
C GLN A 614 38.59 5.00 -38.13
N ASN A 615 38.12 6.05 -37.47
CA ASN A 615 38.69 7.40 -37.58
C ASN A 615 40.10 7.49 -36.99
N ALA A 616 40.39 6.71 -35.95
CA ALA A 616 41.73 6.57 -35.39
C ALA A 616 42.68 5.83 -36.36
N ARG A 617 42.24 4.73 -36.97
CA ARG A 617 43.03 3.97 -37.97
C ARG A 617 43.32 4.76 -39.25
N THR A 618 42.39 5.61 -39.67
CA THR A 618 42.53 6.45 -40.89
C THR A 618 43.33 7.74 -40.64
N GLY A 619 43.88 7.93 -39.43
CA GLY A 619 44.70 9.10 -39.09
C GLY A 619 43.94 10.43 -38.98
N LYS A 620 42.62 10.42 -39.13
CA LYS A 620 41.76 11.61 -38.99
C LYS A 620 41.60 12.06 -37.54
N LEU A 621 41.79 11.15 -36.59
CA LEU A 621 41.82 11.45 -35.17
C LEU A 621 43.27 11.75 -34.75
N ARG A 622 43.62 13.04 -34.66
CA ARG A 622 44.96 13.52 -34.29
C ARG A 622 45.31 13.01 -32.87
N ALA A 623 46.56 12.55 -32.68
CA ALA A 623 47.16 11.82 -31.55
C ALA A 623 46.91 12.25 -30.06
N ARG A 624 45.95 13.13 -29.75
CA ARG A 624 45.35 13.29 -28.42
C ARG A 624 44.19 12.28 -28.35
N SER A 625 44.22 11.13 -27.69
CA SER A 625 44.81 10.81 -26.40
C SER A 625 44.34 9.36 -26.14
N MET A 626 45.24 8.40 -25.91
CA MET A 626 44.87 6.99 -25.61
C MET A 626 43.77 6.88 -24.55
N TRP A 627 43.65 7.87 -23.67
CA TRP A 627 42.62 8.01 -22.66
C TRP A 627 41.18 8.00 -23.19
N ILE A 628 40.93 8.44 -24.44
CA ILE A 628 39.59 8.31 -25.07
C ILE A 628 39.22 6.83 -25.24
N ILE A 629 40.16 6.01 -25.73
CA ILE A 629 39.95 4.58 -25.93
C ILE A 629 39.77 3.89 -24.58
N TRP A 630 40.59 4.23 -23.58
CA TRP A 630 40.41 3.75 -22.21
C TRP A 630 39.03 4.09 -21.64
N LEU A 631 38.55 5.33 -21.83
CA LEU A 631 37.22 5.73 -21.36
C LEU A 631 36.11 4.94 -22.07
N LEU A 632 36.22 4.67 -23.37
CA LEU A 632 35.25 3.82 -24.08
C LEU A 632 35.18 2.41 -23.46
N TRP A 633 36.33 1.81 -23.14
CA TRP A 633 36.43 0.52 -22.44
C TRP A 633 35.85 0.56 -21.03
N VAL A 634 36.12 1.63 -20.27
CA VAL A 634 35.54 1.81 -18.94
C VAL A 634 34.02 1.89 -19.01
N ILE A 635 33.46 2.59 -20.00
CA ILE A 635 32.00 2.61 -20.21
C ILE A 635 31.44 1.22 -20.52
N TYR A 636 32.15 0.36 -21.26
CA TYR A 636 31.73 -1.03 -21.45
C TYR A 636 31.69 -1.81 -20.14
N VAL A 637 32.72 -1.67 -19.30
CA VAL A 637 32.79 -2.32 -17.99
C VAL A 637 31.62 -1.85 -17.13
N VAL A 638 31.38 -0.54 -17.04
CA VAL A 638 30.27 0.04 -16.27
C VAL A 638 28.91 -0.47 -16.77
N LEU A 639 28.64 -0.40 -18.08
CA LEU A 639 27.37 -0.89 -18.65
C LEU A 639 27.20 -2.40 -18.46
N GLY A 640 28.28 -3.18 -18.57
CA GLY A 640 28.26 -4.63 -18.32
C GLY A 640 27.91 -4.96 -16.86
N LEU A 641 28.50 -4.24 -15.90
CA LEU A 641 28.19 -4.39 -14.48
C LEU A 641 26.74 -3.99 -14.15
N ILE A 642 26.22 -2.94 -14.82
CA ILE A 642 24.81 -2.56 -14.72
C ILE A 642 23.90 -3.66 -15.28
N VAL A 643 24.26 -4.28 -16.43
CA VAL A 643 23.50 -5.42 -16.98
C VAL A 643 23.49 -6.60 -16.01
N VAL A 644 24.62 -6.95 -15.40
CA VAL A 644 24.69 -8.02 -14.39
C VAL A 644 23.71 -7.74 -13.24
N ARG A 645 23.74 -6.52 -12.69
CA ARG A 645 22.80 -6.09 -11.65
C ARG A 645 21.34 -6.21 -12.11
N ILE A 646 20.99 -5.72 -13.29
CA ILE A 646 19.61 -5.75 -13.80
C ILE A 646 19.14 -7.20 -13.99
N ILE A 647 20.00 -8.10 -14.48
CA ILE A 647 19.70 -9.53 -14.59
C ILE A 647 19.48 -10.13 -13.21
N PHE A 648 20.34 -9.84 -12.24
CA PHE A 648 20.17 -10.28 -10.86
C PHE A 648 18.81 -9.83 -10.30
N ARG A 649 18.45 -8.56 -10.47
CA ARG A 649 17.13 -8.02 -10.04
C ARG A 649 15.96 -8.72 -10.73
N LEU A 650 16.10 -9.11 -11.99
CA LEU A 650 15.08 -9.88 -12.69
C LEU A 650 14.94 -11.29 -12.12
N VAL A 651 16.06 -11.94 -11.78
CA VAL A 651 16.08 -13.30 -11.19
C VAL A 651 15.57 -13.29 -9.75
N GLU A 652 15.98 -12.32 -8.93
CA GLU A 652 15.59 -12.15 -7.53
C GLU A 652 14.07 -12.22 -7.35
N PHE A 653 13.32 -11.48 -8.18
CA PHE A 653 11.86 -11.43 -8.13
C PHE A 653 11.14 -12.45 -9.01
N SER A 654 11.87 -13.19 -9.86
CA SER A 654 11.28 -14.21 -10.75
C SER A 654 10.63 -15.38 -9.98
N GLN A 655 11.14 -15.71 -8.78
CA GLN A 655 10.66 -16.84 -7.98
C GLN A 655 9.61 -16.44 -6.92
N GLY A 656 9.28 -15.15 -6.78
CA GLY A 656 8.33 -14.64 -5.78
C GLY A 656 8.86 -14.59 -4.33
N VAL A 657 8.03 -14.09 -3.40
CA VAL A 657 8.36 -13.88 -1.97
C VAL A 657 8.11 -15.14 -1.11
N SER A 658 8.22 -16.33 -1.70
CA SER A 658 7.96 -17.58 -1.00
C SER A 658 9.15 -17.96 -0.10
N SER A 659 8.88 -18.70 0.98
CA SER A 659 9.89 -19.24 1.92
C SER A 659 10.96 -20.13 1.28
N SER A 660 10.79 -20.53 0.01
CA SER A 660 11.73 -21.28 -0.82
C SER A 660 12.72 -20.42 -1.60
N ASN A 661 12.59 -19.09 -1.63
CA ASN A 661 13.47 -18.22 -2.40
C ASN A 661 14.80 -18.01 -1.64
N VAL A 662 15.80 -18.82 -1.99
CA VAL A 662 17.15 -18.80 -1.36
C VAL A 662 17.83 -17.43 -1.54
N ILE A 663 17.51 -16.71 -2.62
CA ILE A 663 18.12 -15.42 -2.97
C ILE A 663 17.70 -14.33 -1.99
N LEU A 664 16.43 -14.29 -1.57
CA LEU A 664 15.94 -13.31 -0.59
C LEU A 664 16.37 -13.63 0.85
N ARG A 665 16.91 -14.83 1.11
CA ARG A 665 17.28 -15.31 2.44
C ARG A 665 18.77 -15.20 2.77
N HIS A 666 19.59 -14.83 1.79
CA HIS A 666 21.02 -14.64 2.02
C HIS A 666 21.44 -13.25 1.54
N GLU A 667 22.00 -12.47 2.46
CA GLU A 667 22.48 -11.12 2.18
C GLU A 667 23.60 -11.10 1.13
N GLU A 668 24.41 -12.17 1.08
CA GLU A 668 25.57 -12.31 0.20
C GLU A 668 25.24 -12.11 -1.29
N PHE A 669 24.08 -12.56 -1.76
CA PHE A 669 23.67 -12.35 -3.15
C PHE A 669 23.47 -10.87 -3.45
N GLN A 670 22.84 -10.13 -2.53
CA GLN A 670 22.61 -8.70 -2.67
C GLN A 670 23.92 -7.90 -2.55
N LEU A 671 24.87 -8.34 -1.71
CA LEU A 671 26.18 -7.69 -1.61
C LEU A 671 27.04 -7.93 -2.87
N TYR A 672 27.15 -9.18 -3.32
CA TYR A 672 28.10 -9.54 -4.39
C TYR A 672 27.56 -9.40 -5.81
N LEU A 673 26.26 -9.62 -6.04
CA LEU A 673 25.66 -9.54 -7.37
C LEU A 673 24.98 -8.20 -7.65
N ASP A 674 24.85 -7.36 -6.63
CA ASP A 674 24.29 -6.03 -6.78
C ASP A 674 25.25 -4.91 -6.36
N ALA A 675 25.62 -4.86 -5.07
CA ALA A 675 26.42 -3.76 -4.55
C ALA A 675 27.85 -3.73 -5.10
N LEU A 676 28.52 -4.90 -5.16
CA LEU A 676 29.89 -5.01 -5.66
C LEU A 676 30.03 -4.57 -7.13
N PRO A 677 29.16 -4.97 -8.07
CA PRO A 677 29.16 -4.42 -9.42
C PRO A 677 29.07 -2.89 -9.45
N MET A 678 28.23 -2.28 -8.61
CA MET A 678 28.11 -0.81 -8.55
C MET A 678 29.36 -0.17 -7.94
N LEU A 679 29.93 -0.76 -6.90
CA LEU A 679 31.18 -0.30 -6.31
C LEU A 679 32.31 -0.31 -7.35
N ILE A 680 32.49 -1.43 -8.06
CA ILE A 680 33.49 -1.54 -9.13
C ILE A 680 33.22 -0.48 -10.20
N ALA A 681 31.97 -0.29 -10.63
CA ALA A 681 31.61 0.71 -11.62
C ALA A 681 32.02 2.14 -11.22
N VAL A 682 31.75 2.54 -9.98
CA VAL A 682 32.13 3.87 -9.47
C VAL A 682 33.66 3.99 -9.33
N VAL A 683 34.35 2.93 -8.89
CA VAL A 683 35.81 2.90 -8.74
C VAL A 683 36.52 2.97 -10.08
N VAL A 684 36.10 2.22 -11.11
CA VAL A 684 36.73 2.32 -12.44
C VAL A 684 36.52 3.70 -13.07
N LEU A 685 35.41 4.38 -12.76
CA LEU A 685 35.17 5.77 -13.14
C LEU A 685 36.04 6.77 -12.36
N ASN A 686 36.50 6.44 -11.14
CA ASN A 686 37.53 7.23 -10.46
C ASN A 686 38.88 7.09 -11.17
N VAL A 687 39.25 5.87 -11.60
CA VAL A 687 40.54 5.62 -12.26
C VAL A 687 40.63 6.33 -13.61
N VAL A 688 39.60 6.21 -14.44
CA VAL A 688 39.52 6.90 -15.74
C VAL A 688 38.38 7.91 -15.70
N HIS A 689 38.63 9.03 -15.02
CA HIS A 689 37.61 10.04 -14.82
C HIS A 689 37.27 10.75 -16.15
N PRO A 690 35.98 10.84 -16.55
CA PRO A 690 35.58 11.48 -17.81
C PRO A 690 36.05 12.92 -17.98
N GLY A 691 36.22 13.65 -16.86
CA GLY A 691 36.75 15.01 -16.86
C GLY A 691 38.22 15.14 -17.31
N MET A 692 39.01 14.06 -17.24
CA MET A 692 40.39 14.04 -17.76
C MET A 692 40.40 13.94 -19.30
N VAL A 693 39.37 13.31 -19.89
CA VAL A 693 39.28 13.07 -21.33
C VAL A 693 38.57 14.21 -22.05
N LEU A 694 37.47 14.71 -21.47
CA LEU A 694 36.64 15.77 -22.05
C LEU A 694 37.23 17.16 -21.75
N GLN A 695 38.38 17.49 -22.35
CA GLN A 695 39.06 18.78 -22.21
C GLN A 695 38.93 19.62 -23.50
N GLY A 696 38.48 20.88 -23.38
CA GLY A 696 38.36 21.83 -24.50
C GLY A 696 37.05 22.65 -24.52
N PRO A 697 36.97 23.71 -25.34
CA PRO A 697 35.80 24.61 -25.41
C PRO A 697 34.51 23.91 -25.90
N GLU A 698 34.63 22.83 -26.69
CA GLU A 698 33.51 22.02 -27.18
C GLU A 698 33.16 20.82 -26.26
N SER A 699 33.76 20.73 -25.07
CA SER A 699 33.55 19.60 -24.14
C SER A 699 32.23 19.70 -23.33
N SER A 700 31.63 20.89 -23.30
CA SER A 700 30.35 21.15 -22.65
C SER A 700 29.26 21.44 -23.68
N PHE A 701 28.05 20.89 -23.48
CA PHE A 701 26.89 21.31 -24.26
C PHE A 701 26.67 22.82 -24.11
N PRO A 702 26.31 23.54 -25.18
CA PRO A 702 25.95 24.95 -25.08
C PRO A 702 24.79 25.11 -24.09
N PRO A 703 24.82 26.12 -23.20
CA PRO A 703 23.74 26.36 -22.26
C PRO A 703 22.44 26.52 -23.02
N ILE A 704 21.40 25.80 -22.60
CA ILE A 704 20.06 25.94 -23.15
C ILE A 704 19.64 27.39 -22.84
N LYS A 705 19.51 28.24 -23.86
CA LYS A 705 18.88 29.55 -23.73
C LYS A 705 17.40 29.33 -23.43
N SER A 706 17.05 29.02 -22.19
CA SER A 706 15.65 28.97 -21.78
C SER A 706 15.14 30.40 -21.74
N LYS A 707 14.30 30.77 -22.70
CA LYS A 707 13.57 32.05 -22.75
C LYS A 707 12.59 32.27 -21.57
N TRP A 708 12.57 31.36 -20.59
CA TRP A 708 11.55 31.25 -19.55
C TRP A 708 11.98 31.75 -18.16
N TRP A 709 13.22 32.22 -17.99
CA TRP A 709 13.69 32.74 -16.70
C TRP A 709 14.34 34.11 -16.91
N HIS A 710 13.52 35.15 -17.00
CA HIS A 710 13.91 36.52 -16.65
C HIS A 710 13.06 36.91 -15.43
N GLY A 711 13.58 36.62 -14.26
CA GLY A 711 12.92 36.91 -12.99
C GLY A 711 13.87 36.68 -11.83
N ARG A 712 14.65 37.73 -11.51
CA ARG A 712 15.48 37.89 -10.31
C ARG A 712 16.68 36.94 -10.16
N SER A 713 17.83 37.41 -10.65
CA SER A 713 19.09 37.20 -9.93
C SER A 713 19.47 38.52 -9.26
N VAL A 714 19.26 38.60 -7.95
CA VAL A 714 19.87 39.62 -7.09
C VAL A 714 21.38 39.36 -7.13
N ALA A 715 22.14 40.37 -7.57
CA ALA A 715 23.59 40.34 -7.55
C ALA A 715 24.06 40.32 -6.10
N PHE A 716 24.86 39.31 -5.73
CA PHE A 716 25.63 39.30 -4.51
C PHE A 716 26.94 40.03 -4.81
N GLU A 717 27.01 41.30 -4.41
CA GLU A 717 28.19 42.14 -4.57
C GLU A 717 29.15 41.82 -3.41
N THR A 718 30.30 41.24 -3.74
CA THR A 718 31.39 40.98 -2.80
C THR A 718 32.04 42.30 -2.41
N LEU A 719 31.84 42.72 -1.15
CA LEU A 719 32.56 43.83 -0.52
C LEU A 719 34.06 43.47 -0.43
N GLU A 720 34.89 44.12 -1.25
CA GLU A 720 36.34 44.17 -1.04
C GLU A 720 36.65 45.08 0.16
N LEU A 721 37.20 44.50 1.22
CA LEU A 721 37.84 45.23 2.30
C LEU A 721 39.22 45.72 1.80
N SER A 722 39.30 47.00 1.45
CA SER A 722 40.59 47.66 1.22
C SER A 722 41.31 47.87 2.55
N SER A 723 42.30 47.03 2.85
CA SER A 723 43.34 47.34 3.81
C SER A 723 44.25 48.43 3.23
N ASN A 724 44.24 49.61 3.82
CA ASN A 724 45.23 50.65 3.51
C ASN A 724 45.53 51.43 4.80
N GLU A 725 46.44 50.90 5.62
CA GLU A 725 47.25 51.74 6.50
C GLU A 725 48.63 51.92 5.87
N ARG A 726 49.04 53.19 5.82
CA ARG A 726 50.34 53.68 5.38
C ARG A 726 51.42 53.23 6.37
N SER A 727 52.66 53.17 5.85
CA SER A 727 53.96 53.03 6.54
C SER A 727 54.26 51.71 7.24
#